data_AF-A0A0A0AUF3-F1
#
_entry.id   AF-A0A0A0AUF3-F1
#
_cell.length_a   1.000
_cell.length_b   1.000
_cell.length_c   1.000
_cell.angle_alpha   90.00
_cell.angle_beta   90.00
_cell.angle_gamma   90.00
#
_symmetry.space_group_name_H-M   'P 1'
#
loop_
_entity.id
_entity.type
_entity.pdbx_description
1 polymer ?
#
loop_
_entity_poly.entity_id
_entity_poly.type
_entity_poly.pdbx_seq_one_letter_code
_entity_poly.pdbx_strand_id
1 'polypeptide(L)'
;LFSPVVSPVAETVLPGGSMVINSCSSAAEQLCDFVCDCSDCSDENQCGYLQGSAVLGTPFTCDFEEGDCGWQDVSTSAYRWVRGRASLAAWGTGPHSDHTVGTDLGWFMVTVSPPAKTMATAWLKSPVMREAAATCEIRAWYHLSGSGLNQTEQPVLRLAMAYRDEVVGLWQSPRRGGEGWHQLVAYPGRIAEQFQLIFSLTQPPAFGAEVALDDIIFRNCGLQEPGQQICGEEESRCCWGLCLAQHRLCDGTDDCGDGSDENKTQCEHFTHCSFEQGLCSWEVEVGQLMWERNTSMNLGNMSSIPTRDHSNNSRAGFFLLVGSTSAAAASVTARLSSPTFQPTNSCSLVLYCHLHGSATSRLRISYVINSTEHLVRERMGDLGSFWVRERVVFNTMESFKVLIEGMASGAGTVAIDDLILSQGCVSTQGELEDKPSTMLPSQAYPRPCTADEVACDSRECISAELACDFAQTCADGSDEKRCGATTFETGDGGWHDVSLGRLRWGVQTATELTDTILTGAFLALQAGEGQMMAAAKARTPLLGPSGPACTMEMSYRIHRGHKELSCNFETGMCGWYQDQSSDFKWVRSTGQGQGSDHTTGSGYFLAVDPSVPWSRGQWAQLVTYRQEPTTTPRCLSFWYRLAGPQIGTLNLKLRLEGAEEMVLWTQRGTQGSIWHQGRATLPATGQRPYRVAFEALRDGFLGDMALDDLALTAGPCGAELSCSFEADACGLAASEQRTWLWQSNSTGATAGPSADHTTGTATGHYMVVSTGRGSLPAGHTAALTSQPYQPSALAQCLAFWYQLSTGTPGSLGIFVEQSGVRRKVMSVSTTEGDVWHRGHVTVQPDGEWQVIFEVVGAGGDHGYIALDDLHVSDGACPEPASCDFERDMCGWSSPSDPRLHSFAWGWKNGVPLAKYPGPEQDHTLGTRDGHYVHFDTRVLGPGSTTARLESQHLPGAADSCLRFWYHMDIPEHLWAANPLPTHGTMNTTVQLWLGSEEEWGAVAGHQSQGWRGGVVPVQSPGKFQIIFEITTRRWPMEGTVALDDIMYSTVGGCRSSPEGPMEEKSSGSFVAEVVLSLLLVIIVLVLVVAGGWYLLKRQGLASGTPSESNAPQGFDNITFRD
;
A
#
# COMPACT_ATOMS: atom_id res chain seq x y z
N LEU A 1 43.91 -22.68 -33.17
CA LEU A 1 44.04 -24.15 -33.36
C LEU A 1 43.87 -24.77 -31.98
N PHE A 2 42.68 -25.06 -31.49
CA PHE A 2 41.72 -26.04 -31.99
C PHE A 2 40.29 -25.65 -31.57
N SER A 3 39.32 -25.84 -32.47
CA SER A 3 37.90 -26.02 -32.13
C SER A 3 37.70 -27.39 -31.45
N PRO A 4 36.56 -27.60 -30.77
CA PRO A 4 35.68 -28.63 -31.29
C PRO A 4 34.16 -28.32 -31.21
N VAL A 5 33.49 -28.66 -32.32
CA VAL A 5 32.24 -29.43 -32.46
C VAL A 5 30.99 -28.97 -31.68
N VAL A 6 30.01 -28.50 -32.46
CA VAL A 6 28.59 -28.34 -32.11
C VAL A 6 27.87 -29.69 -32.19
N SER A 7 27.09 -30.03 -31.16
CA SER A 7 25.85 -30.81 -31.24
C SER A 7 24.85 -30.24 -30.21
N PRO A 8 23.56 -30.11 -30.54
CA PRO A 8 22.57 -29.43 -29.69
C PRO A 8 21.88 -30.40 -28.73
N VAL A 9 21.13 -29.83 -27.76
CA VAL A 9 20.39 -30.44 -26.64
C VAL A 9 21.19 -30.35 -25.33
N ALA A 10 20.97 -29.26 -24.60
CA ALA A 10 21.34 -29.12 -23.20
C ALA A 10 20.06 -29.10 -22.36
N GLU A 11 19.69 -30.27 -21.82
CA GLU A 11 19.01 -30.32 -20.52
C GLU A 11 20.07 -29.96 -19.46
N THR A 12 19.96 -28.79 -18.86
CA THR A 12 20.78 -28.39 -17.71
C THR A 12 20.16 -28.95 -16.43
N VAL A 13 20.71 -30.05 -15.94
CA VAL A 13 20.50 -30.52 -14.56
C VAL A 13 21.58 -29.87 -13.67
N LEU A 14 21.17 -29.03 -12.72
CA LEU A 14 22.00 -28.50 -11.61
C LEU A 14 21.50 -29.08 -10.27
N PRO A 15 22.38 -29.33 -9.28
CA PRO A 15 21.99 -29.98 -8.02
C PRO A 15 21.59 -28.98 -6.92
N GLY A 16 20.38 -29.18 -6.37
CA GLY A 16 20.02 -28.88 -4.98
C GLY A 16 19.75 -27.42 -4.58
N GLY A 17 18.47 -27.00 -4.68
CA GLY A 17 17.93 -25.80 -4.02
C GLY A 17 16.88 -25.10 -4.88
N SER A 18 15.59 -25.30 -4.55
CA SER A 18 14.37 -24.67 -5.11
C SER A 18 14.37 -24.35 -6.62
N MET A 19 13.91 -25.30 -7.44
CA MET A 19 13.48 -24.97 -8.80
C MET A 19 12.13 -24.23 -8.72
N VAL A 20 12.12 -22.93 -9.02
CA VAL A 20 10.89 -22.21 -9.30
C VAL A 20 10.58 -22.43 -10.78
N ILE A 21 9.43 -23.05 -11.04
CA ILE A 21 8.94 -23.36 -12.38
C ILE A 21 8.24 -22.10 -12.87
N ASN A 22 8.72 -21.51 -13.98
CA ASN A 22 7.93 -20.54 -14.73
C ASN A 22 6.57 -21.17 -15.04
N SER A 23 5.50 -20.67 -14.39
CA SER A 23 4.22 -21.35 -14.34
C SER A 23 3.45 -21.21 -15.66
N CYS A 24 3.78 -20.17 -16.43
CA CYS A 24 3.33 -19.99 -17.81
C CYS A 24 4.52 -20.24 -18.76
N SER A 25 4.32 -20.92 -19.89
CA SER A 25 5.44 -21.16 -20.83
C SER A 25 5.80 -19.90 -21.62
N SER A 26 6.18 -18.80 -20.93
CA SER A 26 6.51 -17.53 -21.56
C SER A 26 7.69 -17.67 -22.52
N ALA A 27 7.71 -16.84 -23.56
CA ALA A 27 8.81 -16.84 -24.50
C ALA A 27 10.11 -16.41 -23.81
N ALA A 28 11.27 -16.83 -24.29
CA ALA A 28 12.55 -16.48 -23.65
C ALA A 28 12.86 -14.96 -23.64
N GLU A 29 12.14 -14.20 -24.46
CA GLU A 29 12.19 -12.74 -24.53
C GLU A 29 11.29 -12.03 -23.50
N GLN A 30 10.38 -12.76 -22.86
CA GLN A 30 9.42 -12.34 -21.82
C GLN A 30 9.85 -12.83 -20.43
N LEU A 31 11.16 -12.86 -20.18
CA LEU A 31 11.73 -13.35 -18.93
C LEU A 31 12.70 -12.29 -18.41
N CYS A 32 12.47 -11.82 -17.19
CA CYS A 32 13.24 -10.78 -16.53
C CYS A 32 13.23 -9.46 -17.31
N ASP A 33 12.08 -9.09 -17.88
CA ASP A 33 11.88 -7.87 -18.69
C ASP A 33 11.15 -6.75 -17.93
N PHE A 34 10.95 -6.92 -16.62
CA PHE A 34 10.25 -6.00 -15.73
C PHE A 34 8.76 -5.80 -16.08
N VAL A 35 8.15 -6.73 -16.83
CA VAL A 35 6.72 -6.79 -17.13
C VAL A 35 6.18 -8.14 -16.66
N CYS A 36 4.98 -8.14 -16.09
CA CYS A 36 4.34 -9.37 -15.63
C CYS A 36 3.54 -10.02 -16.76
N ASP A 37 4.16 -10.89 -17.54
CA ASP A 37 3.48 -11.61 -18.60
C ASP A 37 2.72 -12.84 -18.08
N CYS A 38 3.16 -13.45 -16.98
CA CYS A 38 2.40 -14.50 -16.30
C CYS A 38 1.39 -13.91 -15.30
N SER A 39 0.25 -14.58 -15.11
CA SER A 39 -0.79 -14.17 -14.16
C SER A 39 -0.35 -14.15 -12.68
N ASP A 40 0.76 -14.83 -12.37
CA ASP A 40 1.40 -14.88 -11.05
C ASP A 40 2.78 -14.19 -11.06
N CYS A 41 3.14 -13.50 -12.15
CA CYS A 41 4.44 -12.87 -12.40
C CYS A 41 5.65 -13.80 -12.17
N SER A 42 5.46 -15.11 -12.36
CA SER A 42 6.52 -16.09 -12.15
C SER A 42 7.70 -15.97 -13.12
N ASP A 43 7.48 -15.33 -14.26
CA ASP A 43 8.46 -14.90 -15.26
C ASP A 43 9.46 -13.85 -14.75
N GLU A 44 9.07 -13.08 -13.73
CA GLU A 44 9.87 -12.00 -13.12
C GLU A 44 10.49 -12.38 -11.77
N ASN A 45 10.36 -13.64 -11.36
CA ASN A 45 10.94 -14.15 -10.13
C ASN A 45 12.42 -14.52 -10.31
N GLN A 46 13.26 -14.16 -9.33
CA GLN A 46 14.71 -14.42 -9.34
C GLN A 46 15.45 -13.73 -10.49
N CYS A 47 14.95 -12.59 -10.95
CA CYS A 47 15.57 -11.76 -11.99
C CYS A 47 16.55 -10.71 -11.42
N GLY A 48 17.03 -10.92 -10.19
CA GLY A 48 17.74 -9.91 -9.38
C GLY A 48 16.81 -9.09 -8.50
N TYR A 49 15.51 -9.41 -8.56
CA TYR A 49 14.40 -8.86 -7.80
C TYR A 49 13.33 -9.94 -7.66
N LEU A 50 12.36 -9.69 -6.78
CA LEU A 50 11.14 -10.47 -6.63
C LEU A 50 9.96 -9.51 -6.74
N GLN A 51 8.83 -9.99 -7.25
CA GLN A 51 7.59 -9.27 -7.11
C GLN A 51 6.98 -9.62 -5.74
N GLY A 52 7.15 -8.72 -4.77
CA GLY A 52 6.47 -8.81 -3.47
C GLY A 52 5.01 -8.30 -3.50
N SER A 53 4.53 -7.78 -4.64
CA SER A 53 3.19 -7.16 -4.73
C SER A 53 2.68 -7.08 -6.18
N ALA A 54 1.52 -7.68 -6.45
CA ALA A 54 0.84 -7.68 -7.75
C ALA A 54 0.03 -6.39 -8.02
N VAL A 55 0.65 -5.22 -7.81
CA VAL A 55 0.05 -3.92 -8.14
C VAL A 55 0.80 -3.32 -9.32
N LEU A 56 0.10 -3.01 -10.43
CA LEU A 56 0.68 -2.28 -11.55
C LEU A 56 1.39 -1.00 -11.06
N GLY A 57 2.70 -0.91 -11.25
CA GLY A 57 3.53 0.23 -10.86
C GLY A 57 4.23 0.14 -9.50
N THR A 58 4.14 -0.97 -8.76
CA THR A 58 5.06 -1.21 -7.63
C THR A 58 6.46 -1.52 -8.12
N PRO A 59 7.50 -0.99 -7.48
CA PRO A 59 8.87 -1.23 -7.92
C PRO A 59 9.29 -2.67 -7.62
N PHE A 60 10.10 -3.26 -8.50
CA PHE A 60 10.67 -4.58 -8.25
C PHE A 60 11.78 -4.46 -7.22
N THR A 61 11.78 -5.31 -6.19
CA THR A 61 12.69 -5.18 -5.05
C THR A 61 13.41 -6.48 -4.73
N CYS A 62 14.64 -6.37 -4.28
CA CYS A 62 15.37 -7.43 -3.58
C CYS A 62 15.81 -6.90 -2.22
N ASP A 63 15.09 -7.28 -1.18
CA ASP A 63 15.33 -6.96 0.23
C ASP A 63 16.21 -8.00 0.94
N PHE A 64 16.58 -9.07 0.23
CA PHE A 64 17.33 -10.21 0.77
C PHE A 64 16.69 -10.94 1.96
N GLU A 65 15.39 -10.79 2.23
CA GLU A 65 14.71 -11.41 3.38
C GLU A 65 14.31 -12.87 3.12
N GLU A 66 13.85 -13.17 1.90
CA GLU A 66 13.44 -14.52 1.51
C GLU A 66 14.56 -15.31 0.84
N GLY A 67 15.52 -14.63 0.21
CA GLY A 67 16.55 -15.24 -0.61
C GLY A 67 17.65 -14.25 -1.01
N ASP A 68 18.49 -14.63 -1.96
CA ASP A 68 19.45 -13.72 -2.61
C ASP A 68 18.87 -13.07 -3.89
N CYS A 69 17.58 -13.32 -4.20
CA CYS A 69 16.90 -12.91 -5.43
C CYS A 69 17.66 -13.28 -6.72
N GLY A 70 18.49 -14.32 -6.68
CA GLY A 70 19.36 -14.75 -7.77
C GLY A 70 20.71 -14.03 -7.87
N TRP A 71 21.02 -13.09 -6.97
CA TRP A 71 22.34 -12.44 -6.91
C TRP A 71 23.43 -13.42 -6.47
N GLN A 72 24.53 -13.47 -7.23
CA GLN A 72 25.61 -14.44 -7.02
C GLN A 72 26.96 -13.77 -6.83
N ASP A 73 27.70 -14.19 -5.80
CA ASP A 73 29.10 -13.81 -5.64
C ASP A 73 29.96 -14.52 -6.70
N VAL A 74 30.73 -13.74 -7.46
CA VAL A 74 31.66 -14.23 -8.49
C VAL A 74 33.10 -13.84 -8.16
N SER A 75 33.39 -13.66 -6.87
CA SER A 75 34.69 -13.23 -6.39
C SER A 75 35.73 -14.35 -6.53
N THR A 76 36.91 -14.02 -7.07
CA THR A 76 38.02 -14.99 -7.24
C THR A 76 38.94 -15.09 -6.01
N SER A 77 38.66 -14.33 -4.95
CA SER A 77 39.48 -14.25 -3.74
C SER A 77 38.68 -14.66 -2.51
N ALA A 78 39.35 -14.81 -1.36
CA ALA A 78 38.66 -15.06 -0.09
C ALA A 78 37.78 -13.89 0.37
N TYR A 79 38.02 -12.69 -0.18
CA TYR A 79 37.16 -11.52 0.01
C TYR A 79 35.98 -11.62 -0.94
N ARG A 80 34.78 -11.82 -0.38
CA ARG A 80 33.55 -12.16 -1.10
C ARG A 80 32.30 -11.62 -0.43
N TRP A 81 31.21 -11.54 -1.17
CA TRP A 81 29.88 -11.20 -0.68
C TRP A 81 29.19 -12.43 -0.09
N VAL A 82 28.49 -12.25 1.03
CA VAL A 82 27.64 -13.26 1.65
C VAL A 82 26.40 -12.59 2.22
N ARG A 83 25.30 -13.33 2.27
CA ARG A 83 24.10 -12.91 3.00
C ARG A 83 24.39 -12.98 4.50
N GLY A 84 24.18 -11.87 5.20
CA GLY A 84 24.46 -11.70 6.63
C GLY A 84 23.26 -11.15 7.37
N ARG A 85 23.29 -11.27 8.70
CA ARG A 85 22.26 -10.76 9.62
C ARG A 85 22.93 -9.87 10.65
N ALA A 86 22.33 -8.73 10.98
CA ALA A 86 22.83 -7.92 12.09
C ALA A 86 22.66 -8.75 13.37
N SER A 87 23.72 -9.05 14.13
CA SER A 87 23.56 -9.76 15.42
C SER A 87 24.46 -9.12 16.46
N LEU A 88 23.84 -8.76 17.60
CA LEU A 88 24.52 -8.24 18.79
C LEU A 88 25.64 -9.16 19.34
N ALA A 89 25.65 -10.44 18.98
CA ALA A 89 26.55 -11.43 19.59
C ALA A 89 27.73 -11.85 18.68
N ALA A 90 27.74 -11.51 17.38
CA ALA A 90 28.67 -12.13 16.44
C ALA A 90 29.72 -11.21 15.84
N TRP A 91 29.41 -10.04 15.29
CA TRP A 91 30.36 -9.33 14.41
C TRP A 91 30.63 -7.88 14.83
N GLY A 92 31.81 -7.37 14.47
CA GLY A 92 32.36 -6.07 14.89
C GLY A 92 31.66 -4.85 14.27
N THR A 93 32.41 -4.00 13.57
CA THR A 93 32.01 -2.67 13.06
C THR A 93 30.96 -2.67 11.93
N GLY A 94 30.07 -3.66 11.84
CA GLY A 94 29.03 -3.78 10.82
C GLY A 94 27.75 -2.97 11.12
N PRO A 95 26.75 -2.95 10.22
CA PRO A 95 25.47 -2.32 10.48
C PRO A 95 24.77 -2.97 11.69
N HIS A 96 24.26 -2.13 12.60
CA HIS A 96 23.57 -2.58 13.83
C HIS A 96 22.12 -3.01 13.59
N SER A 97 21.55 -2.63 12.47
CA SER A 97 20.22 -3.00 12.03
C SER A 97 20.20 -3.11 10.51
N ASP A 98 19.41 -4.06 10.04
CA ASP A 98 18.97 -4.18 8.67
C ASP A 98 18.16 -2.93 8.22
N HIS A 99 18.21 -2.55 6.94
CA HIS A 99 17.49 -1.36 6.47
C HIS A 99 16.00 -1.67 6.23
N THR A 100 15.68 -2.85 5.69
CA THR A 100 14.30 -3.30 5.40
C THR A 100 13.45 -3.39 6.67
N VAL A 101 13.91 -4.13 7.68
CA VAL A 101 13.16 -4.41 8.92
C VAL A 101 13.47 -3.39 10.02
N GLY A 102 14.58 -2.65 9.91
CA GLY A 102 15.02 -1.70 10.94
C GLY A 102 15.46 -2.36 12.25
N THR A 103 15.72 -3.67 12.24
CA THR A 103 16.09 -4.46 13.42
C THR A 103 17.35 -5.31 13.18
N ASP A 104 17.86 -5.96 14.22
CA ASP A 104 18.90 -6.98 14.11
C ASP A 104 18.36 -8.36 13.66
N LEU A 105 17.11 -8.41 13.17
CA LEU A 105 16.50 -9.65 12.70
C LEU A 105 16.41 -9.73 11.16
N GLY A 106 16.66 -8.65 10.43
CA GLY A 106 16.66 -8.62 8.96
C GLY A 106 17.98 -9.05 8.31
N TRP A 107 17.94 -9.28 7.00
CA TRP A 107 19.00 -9.86 6.19
C TRP A 107 19.47 -8.90 5.11
N PHE A 108 20.79 -8.77 4.98
CA PHE A 108 21.42 -7.95 3.94
C PHE A 108 22.63 -8.65 3.34
N MET A 109 23.17 -8.13 2.24
CA MET A 109 24.42 -8.62 1.65
C MET A 109 25.61 -7.89 2.25
N VAL A 110 26.62 -8.61 2.72
CA VAL A 110 27.80 -8.05 3.37
C VAL A 110 29.07 -8.74 2.91
N THR A 111 30.18 -8.01 2.89
CA THR A 111 31.48 -8.61 2.56
C THR A 111 32.17 -9.20 3.78
N VAL A 112 32.74 -10.40 3.64
CA VAL A 112 33.49 -11.08 4.71
C VAL A 112 34.97 -11.23 4.36
N SER A 113 35.80 -11.36 5.41
CA SER A 113 37.25 -11.62 5.34
C SER A 113 38.06 -10.50 4.66
N PRO A 114 38.12 -9.28 5.25
CA PRO A 114 38.84 -8.15 4.65
C PRO A 114 40.32 -8.49 4.41
N PRO A 115 40.90 -8.06 3.27
CA PRO A 115 42.23 -8.51 2.88
C PRO A 115 43.32 -7.93 3.79
N ALA A 116 44.06 -8.81 4.46
CA ALA A 116 45.05 -8.41 5.46
C ALA A 116 46.35 -7.80 4.89
N LYS A 117 46.65 -7.97 3.59
CA LYS A 117 47.98 -7.62 3.01
C LYS A 117 47.99 -7.06 1.58
N THR A 118 46.93 -7.18 0.77
CA THR A 118 46.89 -6.72 -0.64
C THR A 118 45.54 -6.12 -0.99
N MET A 119 45.46 -5.27 -2.02
CA MET A 119 44.17 -4.84 -2.56
C MET A 119 43.40 -6.06 -3.07
N ALA A 120 42.13 -6.19 -2.68
CA ALA A 120 41.22 -7.22 -3.20
C ALA A 120 39.91 -6.56 -3.63
N THR A 121 39.21 -7.20 -4.56
CA THR A 121 37.89 -6.76 -5.03
C THR A 121 36.91 -7.91 -4.91
N ALA A 122 35.78 -7.66 -4.24
CA ALA A 122 34.65 -8.57 -4.20
C ALA A 122 33.63 -8.19 -5.26
N TRP A 123 33.03 -9.17 -5.93
CA TRP A 123 32.14 -9.01 -7.08
C TRP A 123 30.82 -9.74 -6.82
N LEU A 124 29.72 -9.00 -6.82
CA LEU A 124 28.35 -9.52 -6.73
C LEU A 124 27.64 -9.25 -8.05
N LYS A 125 27.08 -10.29 -8.66
CA LYS A 125 26.52 -10.26 -10.02
C LYS A 125 25.05 -10.63 -10.01
N SER A 126 24.22 -9.87 -10.72
CA SER A 126 22.80 -10.17 -10.86
C SER A 126 22.53 -11.32 -11.85
N PRO A 127 21.33 -11.89 -11.86
CA PRO A 127 20.77 -12.62 -13.00
C PRO A 127 20.73 -11.77 -14.28
N VAL A 128 20.45 -12.42 -15.41
CA VAL A 128 20.30 -11.76 -16.72
C VAL A 128 18.91 -11.12 -16.81
N MET A 129 18.89 -9.81 -17.04
CA MET A 129 17.67 -9.00 -17.25
C MET A 129 17.58 -8.55 -18.71
N ARG A 130 16.40 -8.11 -19.14
CA ARG A 130 16.07 -7.70 -20.52
C ARG A 130 15.24 -6.41 -20.52
N GLU A 131 15.19 -5.74 -21.68
CA GLU A 131 14.27 -4.63 -21.99
C GLU A 131 14.08 -3.55 -20.90
N ALA A 132 15.17 -2.96 -20.41
CA ALA A 132 15.03 -1.84 -19.48
C ALA A 132 14.58 -0.57 -20.22
N ALA A 133 13.47 0.02 -19.79
CA ALA A 133 12.96 1.30 -20.28
C ALA A 133 13.93 2.46 -20.01
N ALA A 134 13.85 3.53 -20.82
CA ALA A 134 14.65 4.74 -20.62
C ALA A 134 14.43 5.42 -19.27
N THR A 135 13.27 5.19 -18.66
CA THR A 135 12.88 5.70 -17.33
C THR A 135 13.40 4.85 -16.17
N CYS A 136 14.08 3.74 -16.44
CA CYS A 136 14.55 2.81 -15.43
C CYS A 136 15.46 3.51 -14.42
N GLU A 137 15.13 3.34 -13.14
CA GLU A 137 15.84 3.90 -12.01
C GLU A 137 16.18 2.77 -11.04
N ILE A 138 17.49 2.56 -10.81
CA ILE A 138 18.00 1.58 -9.86
C ILE A 138 18.37 2.31 -8.57
N ARG A 139 17.83 1.85 -7.45
CA ARG A 139 18.21 2.31 -6.10
C ARG A 139 18.74 1.12 -5.31
N ALA A 140 19.66 1.39 -4.41
CA ALA A 140 20.02 0.43 -3.37
C ALA A 140 20.44 1.20 -2.11
N TRP A 141 20.34 0.55 -0.97
CA TRP A 141 20.89 1.05 0.27
C TRP A 141 22.25 0.40 0.51
N TYR A 142 23.23 1.22 0.88
CA TYR A 142 24.56 0.74 1.20
C TYR A 142 25.02 1.33 2.53
N HIS A 143 25.63 0.50 3.34
CA HIS A 143 26.24 0.91 4.61
C HIS A 143 27.76 0.90 4.46
N LEU A 144 28.43 1.99 4.85
CA LEU A 144 29.89 2.04 4.96
C LEU A 144 30.26 2.29 6.42
N SER A 145 31.02 1.39 7.04
CA SER A 145 31.53 1.56 8.40
C SER A 145 32.99 1.14 8.54
N GLY A 146 33.76 1.82 9.39
CA GLY A 146 35.14 1.47 9.70
C GLY A 146 36.05 2.64 10.06
N SER A 147 37.13 2.35 10.79
CA SER A 147 38.06 3.32 11.41
C SER A 147 38.90 4.18 10.45
N GLY A 148 38.67 4.09 9.13
CA GLY A 148 39.46 4.72 8.08
C GLY A 148 38.70 5.68 7.15
N LEU A 149 37.40 5.94 7.37
CA LEU A 149 36.57 6.77 6.47
C LEU A 149 37.06 8.24 6.31
N ASN A 150 37.98 8.69 7.17
CA ASN A 150 38.59 10.03 7.12
C ASN A 150 40.00 10.08 6.50
N GLN A 151 40.50 8.97 5.95
CA GLN A 151 41.83 8.88 5.32
C GLN A 151 41.78 9.12 3.80
N THR A 152 42.94 9.30 3.16
CA THR A 152 43.09 9.62 1.72
C THR A 152 42.76 8.47 0.77
N GLU A 153 42.87 7.22 1.24
CA GLU A 153 42.46 6.02 0.49
C GLU A 153 41.26 5.39 1.21
N GLN A 154 40.17 5.13 0.50
CA GLN A 154 38.90 4.63 1.05
C GLN A 154 38.39 3.43 0.23
N PRO A 155 37.56 2.54 0.81
CA PRO A 155 36.86 1.53 0.04
C PRO A 155 35.99 2.18 -1.03
N VAL A 156 35.98 1.60 -2.22
CA VAL A 156 35.19 2.12 -3.34
C VAL A 156 34.19 1.06 -3.75
N LEU A 157 32.91 1.35 -3.51
CA LEU A 157 31.79 0.59 -4.05
C LEU A 157 31.44 1.16 -5.43
N ARG A 158 31.31 0.29 -6.43
CA ARG A 158 30.86 0.65 -7.78
C ARG A 158 29.71 -0.24 -8.20
N LEU A 159 28.75 0.36 -8.90
CA LEU A 159 27.73 -0.35 -9.65
C LEU A 159 28.09 -0.22 -11.14
N ALA A 160 28.24 -1.35 -11.82
CA ALA A 160 28.48 -1.43 -13.25
C ALA A 160 27.40 -2.29 -13.92
N MET A 161 27.20 -2.07 -15.21
CA MET A 161 26.32 -2.85 -16.05
C MET A 161 27.19 -3.56 -17.10
N ALA A 162 27.02 -4.87 -17.21
CA ALA A 162 27.56 -5.70 -18.27
C ALA A 162 26.46 -5.96 -19.30
N TYR A 163 26.69 -5.56 -20.54
CA TYR A 163 25.79 -5.84 -21.65
C TYR A 163 26.64 -6.06 -22.90
N ARG A 164 26.24 -7.01 -23.76
CA ARG A 164 27.09 -7.51 -24.86
C ARG A 164 28.46 -7.97 -24.32
N ASP A 165 29.56 -7.40 -24.83
CA ASP A 165 30.94 -7.64 -24.41
C ASP A 165 31.55 -6.41 -23.67
N GLU A 166 30.73 -5.43 -23.30
CA GLU A 166 31.18 -4.23 -22.59
C GLU A 166 30.73 -4.21 -21.12
N VAL A 167 31.55 -3.60 -20.28
CA VAL A 167 31.21 -3.29 -18.88
C VAL A 167 31.31 -1.78 -18.68
N VAL A 168 30.18 -1.15 -18.41
CA VAL A 168 30.05 0.30 -18.23
C VAL A 168 29.72 0.63 -16.77
N GLY A 169 30.38 1.64 -16.21
CA GLY A 169 30.07 2.09 -14.84
C GLY A 169 28.78 2.89 -14.81
N LEU A 170 27.88 2.59 -13.88
CA LEU A 170 26.66 3.38 -13.64
C LEU A 170 26.79 4.32 -12.45
N TRP A 171 27.50 3.90 -11.40
CA TRP A 171 27.65 4.67 -10.18
C TRP A 171 28.91 4.29 -9.39
N GLN A 172 29.42 5.23 -8.61
CA GLN A 172 30.54 5.03 -7.69
C GLN A 172 30.31 5.77 -6.37
N SER A 173 30.71 5.16 -5.25
CA SER A 173 30.59 5.75 -3.92
C SER A 173 31.42 7.04 -3.77
N PRO A 174 30.88 8.08 -3.11
CA PRO A 174 31.60 9.31 -2.82
C PRO A 174 32.91 9.07 -2.04
N ARG A 175 33.90 9.97 -2.20
CA ARG A 175 35.20 9.91 -1.48
C ARG A 175 35.14 10.35 -0.02
N ARG A 176 33.98 10.78 0.49
CA ARG A 176 33.75 11.09 1.91
C ARG A 176 32.33 10.67 2.22
N GLY A 177 32.16 9.68 3.08
CA GLY A 177 30.86 9.19 3.55
C GLY A 177 30.81 9.23 5.07
N GLY A 178 29.66 9.62 5.62
CA GLY A 178 29.37 9.41 7.04
C GLY A 178 29.09 7.94 7.34
N GLU A 179 29.16 7.53 8.60
CA GLU A 179 28.67 6.21 9.02
C GLU A 179 27.13 6.14 8.89
N GLY A 180 26.58 4.98 8.56
CA GLY A 180 25.14 4.74 8.41
C GLY A 180 24.72 4.24 7.02
N TRP A 181 23.42 4.00 6.86
CA TRP A 181 22.81 3.60 5.61
C TRP A 181 22.65 4.82 4.67
N HIS A 182 23.17 4.69 3.46
CA HIS A 182 23.11 5.70 2.40
C HIS A 182 22.42 5.12 1.17
N GLN A 183 21.66 5.95 0.47
CA GLN A 183 21.00 5.54 -0.75
C GLN A 183 21.89 5.84 -1.96
N LEU A 184 22.11 4.83 -2.82
CA LEU A 184 22.63 5.04 -4.17
C LEU A 184 21.47 5.10 -5.18
N VAL A 185 21.65 5.89 -6.23
CA VAL A 185 20.71 6.02 -7.34
C VAL A 185 21.49 5.99 -8.65
N ALA A 186 21.07 5.14 -9.57
CA ALA A 186 21.70 4.94 -10.87
C ALA A 186 20.65 4.83 -11.98
N TYR A 187 20.99 5.37 -13.15
CA TYR A 187 20.12 5.33 -14.34
C TYR A 187 20.87 4.58 -15.47
N PRO A 188 20.45 3.34 -15.79
CA PRO A 188 21.03 2.60 -16.90
C PRO A 188 20.67 3.21 -18.27
N GLY A 189 19.53 3.90 -18.37
CA GLY A 189 18.96 4.35 -19.64
C GLY A 189 18.25 3.21 -20.37
N ARG A 190 17.88 3.42 -21.64
CA ARG A 190 17.21 2.39 -22.45
C ARG A 190 18.18 1.25 -22.79
N ILE A 191 17.81 0.01 -22.46
CA ILE A 191 18.58 -1.21 -22.79
C ILE A 191 17.66 -2.23 -23.45
N ALA A 192 17.74 -2.35 -24.78
CA ALA A 192 16.93 -3.29 -25.57
C ALA A 192 17.56 -4.70 -25.71
N GLU A 193 18.52 -5.05 -24.86
CA GLU A 193 19.22 -6.33 -24.93
C GLU A 193 19.42 -6.93 -23.54
N GLN A 194 19.96 -8.14 -23.48
CA GLN A 194 20.30 -8.78 -22.23
C GLN A 194 21.43 -8.02 -21.50
N PHE A 195 21.24 -7.75 -20.22
CA PHE A 195 22.23 -7.10 -19.38
C PHE A 195 22.26 -7.69 -17.96
N GLN A 196 23.35 -7.45 -17.26
CA GLN A 196 23.55 -7.84 -15.87
C GLN A 196 24.16 -6.68 -15.09
N LEU A 197 23.77 -6.54 -13.83
CA LEU A 197 24.35 -5.59 -12.90
C LEU A 197 25.46 -6.26 -12.09
N ILE A 198 26.51 -5.49 -11.81
CA ILE A 198 27.69 -5.94 -11.10
C ILE A 198 28.03 -4.91 -10.03
N PHE A 199 27.90 -5.30 -8.77
CA PHE A 199 28.47 -4.56 -7.65
C PHE A 199 29.90 -5.02 -7.43
N SER A 200 30.84 -4.08 -7.49
CA SER A 200 32.24 -4.33 -7.18
C SER A 200 32.69 -3.48 -6.01
N LEU A 201 33.30 -4.10 -5.01
CA LEU A 201 33.87 -3.40 -3.86
C LEU A 201 35.36 -3.63 -3.81
N THR A 202 36.14 -2.58 -4.04
CA THR A 202 37.60 -2.61 -3.96
C THR A 202 38.08 -2.01 -2.65
N GLN A 203 38.85 -2.79 -1.87
CA GLN A 203 39.36 -2.38 -0.56
C GLN A 203 40.90 -2.22 -0.56
N PRO A 204 41.45 -1.09 -0.05
CA PRO A 204 42.89 -0.91 0.15
C PRO A 204 43.48 -1.86 1.20
N PRO A 205 44.80 -2.15 1.18
CA PRO A 205 45.45 -2.97 2.20
C PRO A 205 45.41 -2.26 3.56
N ALA A 206 45.23 -3.01 4.66
CA ALA A 206 45.16 -2.50 6.05
C ALA A 206 43.90 -1.70 6.42
N PHE A 207 42.86 -1.70 5.57
CA PHE A 207 41.54 -1.17 5.90
C PHE A 207 40.59 -2.28 6.34
N GLY A 208 39.94 -2.08 7.49
CA GLY A 208 38.86 -2.94 8.02
C GLY A 208 37.51 -2.25 7.89
N ALA A 209 37.19 -1.75 6.70
CA ALA A 209 35.88 -1.20 6.42
C ALA A 209 34.90 -2.33 6.04
N GLU A 210 33.74 -2.35 6.67
CA GLU A 210 32.67 -3.29 6.38
C GLU A 210 31.62 -2.57 5.53
N VAL A 211 31.21 -3.22 4.45
CA VAL A 211 30.22 -2.68 3.52
C VAL A 211 29.07 -3.65 3.42
N ALA A 212 27.88 -3.13 3.64
CA ALA A 212 26.64 -3.86 3.42
C ALA A 212 25.83 -3.23 2.28
N LEU A 213 25.05 -4.06 1.60
CA LEU A 213 24.09 -3.72 0.55
C LEU A 213 22.74 -4.31 0.95
N ASP A 214 21.71 -3.51 0.81
CA ASP A 214 20.34 -3.89 1.14
C ASP A 214 19.35 -3.19 0.20
N ASP A 215 18.12 -3.69 0.11
CA ASP A 215 17.00 -3.07 -0.61
C ASP A 215 17.35 -2.61 -2.04
N ILE A 216 17.68 -3.54 -2.94
CA ILE A 216 17.89 -3.23 -4.36
C ILE A 216 16.54 -3.06 -5.04
N ILE A 217 16.22 -1.83 -5.44
CA ILE A 217 14.91 -1.42 -5.94
C ILE A 217 15.04 -0.96 -7.40
N PHE A 218 14.20 -1.50 -8.27
CA PHE A 218 14.07 -1.13 -9.68
C PHE A 218 12.72 -0.42 -9.89
N ARG A 219 12.76 0.84 -10.35
CA ARG A 219 11.55 1.64 -10.59
C ARG A 219 11.43 2.00 -12.06
N ASN A 220 10.21 1.89 -12.60
CA ASN A 220 9.88 2.30 -13.98
C ASN A 220 10.80 1.68 -15.05
N CYS A 221 11.22 0.43 -14.82
CA CYS A 221 12.12 -0.29 -15.70
C CYS A 221 11.38 -1.09 -16.78
N GLY A 222 10.14 -1.52 -16.52
CA GLY A 222 9.31 -2.17 -17.54
C GLY A 222 8.82 -1.19 -18.59
N LEU A 223 8.69 -1.67 -19.83
CA LEU A 223 8.03 -0.94 -20.91
C LEU A 223 6.51 -0.89 -20.65
N GLN A 224 5.85 0.20 -21.05
CA GLN A 224 4.43 0.38 -20.79
C GLN A 224 3.58 -0.53 -21.69
N GLU A 225 2.64 -1.30 -21.10
CA GLU A 225 1.77 -2.19 -21.86
C GLU A 225 0.82 -1.42 -22.81
N PRO A 226 0.56 -1.96 -24.02
CA PRO A 226 -0.28 -1.32 -25.02
C PRO A 226 -1.76 -1.33 -24.60
N GLY A 227 -2.22 -0.20 -24.04
CA GLY A 227 -3.64 0.06 -23.83
C GLY A 227 -4.36 0.34 -25.15
N GLN A 228 -5.55 -0.23 -25.32
CA GLN A 228 -6.39 -0.03 -26.51
C GLN A 228 -6.99 1.38 -26.51
N GLN A 229 -6.17 2.39 -26.84
CA GLN A 229 -6.55 3.81 -26.84
C GLN A 229 -6.24 4.47 -28.18
N ILE A 230 -7.13 5.37 -28.60
CA ILE A 230 -6.92 6.25 -29.75
C ILE A 230 -6.03 7.39 -29.26
N CYS A 231 -4.87 7.60 -29.87
CA CYS A 231 -3.95 8.67 -29.48
C CYS A 231 -4.58 10.06 -29.66
N GLY A 232 -4.24 11.00 -28.77
CA GLY A 232 -4.72 12.38 -28.84
C GLY A 232 -4.18 13.15 -30.06
N GLU A 233 -4.70 14.36 -30.31
CA GLU A 233 -4.29 15.19 -31.46
C GLU A 233 -2.79 15.62 -31.44
N GLU A 234 -2.13 15.60 -30.28
CA GLU A 234 -0.70 15.92 -30.11
C GLU A 234 0.17 14.68 -29.76
N GLU A 235 -0.34 13.49 -30.05
CA GLU A 235 0.35 12.23 -29.77
C GLU A 235 0.55 11.39 -31.05
N SER A 236 1.75 10.82 -31.17
CA SER A 236 2.14 9.89 -32.22
C SER A 236 1.99 8.44 -31.74
N ARG A 237 1.55 7.54 -32.61
CA ARG A 237 1.31 6.14 -32.28
C ARG A 237 2.53 5.27 -32.62
N CYS A 238 3.08 4.59 -31.61
CA CYS A 238 4.09 3.54 -31.78
C CYS A 238 3.52 2.35 -32.55
N CYS A 239 4.39 1.54 -33.18
CA CYS A 239 3.98 0.33 -33.89
C CYS A 239 3.30 -0.70 -32.96
N TRP A 240 3.73 -0.79 -31.70
CA TRP A 240 3.09 -1.62 -30.65
C TRP A 240 1.81 -1.04 -30.06
N GLY A 241 1.40 0.16 -30.46
CA GLY A 241 0.13 0.77 -30.05
C GLY A 241 0.19 1.71 -28.85
N LEU A 242 1.38 1.97 -28.30
CA LEU A 242 1.62 3.03 -27.32
C LEU A 242 1.46 4.43 -27.95
N CYS A 243 0.91 5.39 -27.21
CA CYS A 243 0.83 6.80 -27.64
C CYS A 243 1.95 7.62 -27.00
N LEU A 244 2.78 8.25 -27.84
CA LEU A 244 3.89 9.11 -27.43
C LEU A 244 3.58 10.56 -27.73
N ALA A 245 3.89 11.45 -26.78
CA ALA A 245 3.79 12.88 -27.01
C ALA A 245 4.76 13.32 -28.13
N GLN A 246 4.33 14.26 -28.98
CA GLN A 246 5.10 14.70 -30.15
C GLN A 246 6.54 15.16 -29.85
N HIS A 247 6.80 15.66 -28.63
CA HIS A 247 8.12 16.15 -28.20
C HIS A 247 9.12 15.04 -27.80
N ARG A 248 8.69 13.77 -27.84
CA ARG A 248 9.51 12.56 -27.60
C ARG A 248 9.78 11.77 -28.87
N LEU A 249 9.23 12.20 -30.01
CA LEU A 249 9.48 11.58 -31.30
C LEU A 249 10.83 12.08 -31.85
N CYS A 250 11.68 11.15 -32.32
CA CYS A 250 12.99 11.45 -32.90
C CYS A 250 13.89 12.24 -31.95
N ASP A 251 13.91 11.86 -30.67
CA ASP A 251 14.65 12.55 -29.61
C ASP A 251 15.93 11.84 -29.19
N GLY A 252 16.29 10.75 -29.88
CA GLY A 252 17.48 9.96 -29.63
C GLY A 252 17.29 8.88 -28.57
N THR A 253 16.09 8.70 -28.02
CA THR A 253 15.78 7.56 -27.16
C THR A 253 14.64 6.72 -27.70
N ASP A 254 14.82 5.40 -27.73
CA ASP A 254 13.72 4.48 -28.01
C ASP A 254 12.78 4.41 -26.79
N ASP A 255 11.68 5.16 -26.88
CA ASP A 255 10.62 5.21 -25.88
C ASP A 255 9.47 4.25 -26.22
N CYS A 256 9.36 3.79 -27.46
CA CYS A 256 8.33 2.83 -27.90
C CYS A 256 8.59 1.38 -27.49
N GLY A 257 9.84 1.00 -27.23
CA GLY A 257 10.22 -0.41 -27.01
C GLY A 257 10.78 -1.08 -28.27
N ASP A 258 10.34 -0.63 -29.44
CA ASP A 258 10.65 -1.26 -30.74
C ASP A 258 11.43 -0.34 -31.69
N GLY A 259 11.84 0.84 -31.22
CA GLY A 259 12.54 1.86 -31.99
C GLY A 259 11.69 2.48 -33.11
N SER A 260 10.36 2.35 -33.06
CA SER A 260 9.48 2.90 -34.10
C SER A 260 9.42 4.43 -34.10
N ASP A 261 9.64 5.07 -32.95
CA ASP A 261 9.78 6.51 -32.74
C ASP A 261 11.09 7.09 -33.28
N GLU A 262 12.17 6.30 -33.25
CA GLU A 262 13.50 6.68 -33.75
C GLU A 262 13.78 6.16 -35.17
N ASN A 263 12.74 5.78 -35.91
CA ASN A 263 12.87 5.23 -37.25
C ASN A 263 13.39 6.29 -38.25
N LYS A 264 14.47 5.96 -38.97
CA LYS A 264 15.09 6.82 -39.99
C LYS A 264 14.13 7.45 -41.00
N THR A 265 13.05 6.76 -41.36
CA THR A 265 12.06 7.28 -42.33
C THR A 265 11.14 8.34 -41.73
N GLN A 266 10.83 8.25 -40.43
CA GLN A 266 10.03 9.26 -39.72
C GLN A 266 10.90 10.45 -39.28
N CYS A 267 12.16 10.18 -38.92
CA CYS A 267 13.12 11.18 -38.46
C CYS A 267 13.94 11.86 -39.57
N GLU A 268 13.58 11.67 -40.85
CA GLU A 268 14.36 12.17 -41.99
C GLU A 268 14.48 13.70 -42.02
N HIS A 269 13.52 14.40 -41.40
CA HIS A 269 13.50 15.86 -41.27
C HIS A 269 14.17 16.40 -40.00
N PHE A 270 14.63 15.53 -39.10
CA PHE A 270 15.38 15.91 -37.91
C PHE A 270 16.88 15.92 -38.22
N THR A 271 17.61 16.87 -37.65
CA THR A 271 19.08 16.93 -37.80
C THR A 271 19.72 16.38 -36.54
N HIS A 272 20.33 15.19 -36.64
CA HIS A 272 21.02 14.52 -35.54
C HIS A 272 22.53 14.72 -35.62
N CYS A 273 23.16 15.04 -34.50
CA CYS A 273 24.60 15.11 -34.35
C CYS A 273 25.06 14.39 -33.09
N SER A 274 25.43 13.12 -33.25
CA SER A 274 25.92 12.21 -32.20
C SER A 274 27.43 12.29 -31.94
N PHE A 275 28.12 13.23 -32.58
CA PHE A 275 29.59 13.37 -32.55
C PHE A 275 30.44 12.17 -33.02
N GLU A 276 29.86 11.03 -33.39
CA GLU A 276 30.59 9.83 -33.82
C GLU A 276 31.48 10.06 -35.05
N GLN A 277 31.06 10.93 -35.97
CA GLN A 277 31.79 11.19 -37.23
C GLN A 277 32.48 12.56 -37.28
N GLY A 278 32.38 13.37 -36.21
CA GLY A 278 32.95 14.71 -36.14
C GLY A 278 32.00 15.72 -35.47
N LEU A 279 32.19 17.01 -35.70
CA LEU A 279 31.35 18.08 -35.12
C LEU A 279 30.08 18.38 -35.94
N CYS A 280 29.78 17.57 -36.95
CA CYS A 280 28.68 17.80 -37.90
C CYS A 280 28.78 19.19 -38.54
N SER A 281 27.75 20.04 -38.40
CA SER A 281 27.76 21.45 -38.83
C SER A 281 28.03 22.45 -37.70
N TRP A 282 28.43 21.98 -36.52
CA TRP A 282 28.72 22.83 -35.37
C TRP A 282 30.19 23.25 -35.36
N GLU A 283 30.43 24.49 -34.94
CA GLU A 283 31.77 25.09 -34.91
C GLU A 283 32.16 25.43 -33.47
N VAL A 284 33.32 24.94 -33.06
CA VAL A 284 33.93 25.28 -31.76
C VAL A 284 34.69 26.60 -31.92
N GLU A 285 34.37 27.61 -31.09
CA GLU A 285 35.10 28.88 -31.12
C GLU A 285 36.51 28.71 -30.55
N VAL A 286 37.50 29.30 -31.22
CA VAL A 286 38.92 29.17 -30.85
C VAL A 286 39.23 30.07 -29.64
N GLY A 287 39.61 29.46 -28.51
CA GLY A 287 39.92 30.13 -27.23
C GLY A 287 40.83 29.31 -26.30
N GLN A 288 41.04 29.74 -25.04
CA GLN A 288 41.93 29.05 -24.07
C GLN A 288 41.34 27.75 -23.50
N LEU A 289 40.01 27.59 -23.49
CA LEU A 289 39.27 26.38 -23.12
C LEU A 289 38.30 26.09 -24.27
N MET A 290 38.31 24.86 -24.78
CA MET A 290 37.53 24.46 -25.96
C MET A 290 36.73 23.19 -25.69
N TRP A 291 35.63 23.00 -26.42
CA TRP A 291 34.93 21.73 -26.44
C TRP A 291 35.80 20.70 -27.15
N GLU A 292 36.19 19.65 -26.42
CA GLU A 292 37.04 18.59 -26.95
C GLU A 292 36.22 17.33 -27.21
N ARG A 293 36.26 16.84 -28.44
CA ARG A 293 35.67 15.55 -28.81
C ARG A 293 36.54 14.42 -28.29
N ASN A 294 36.00 13.61 -27.38
CA ASN A 294 36.77 12.59 -26.70
C ASN A 294 35.92 11.34 -26.37
N THR A 295 36.57 10.28 -25.87
CA THR A 295 35.91 9.03 -25.47
C THR A 295 36.29 8.66 -24.05
N SER A 296 35.44 7.91 -23.36
CA SER A 296 35.72 7.41 -22.02
C SER A 296 36.91 6.45 -21.97
N MET A 297 37.23 5.76 -23.07
CA MET A 297 38.45 4.94 -23.16
C MET A 297 39.74 5.77 -23.11
N ASN A 298 39.77 6.95 -23.74
CA ASN A 298 40.97 7.77 -23.84
C ASN A 298 41.25 8.60 -22.58
N LEU A 299 40.19 8.93 -21.83
CA LEU A 299 40.24 9.84 -20.68
C LEU A 299 40.62 9.17 -19.34
N GLY A 300 40.73 7.84 -19.30
CA GLY A 300 41.13 7.09 -18.11
C GLY A 300 40.06 7.04 -17.00
N ASN A 301 40.43 6.61 -15.80
CA ASN A 301 39.51 6.36 -14.68
C ASN A 301 39.26 7.59 -13.78
N MET A 302 39.01 8.77 -14.36
CA MET A 302 38.67 9.94 -13.57
C MET A 302 37.19 9.89 -13.18
N SER A 303 36.90 9.94 -11.87
CA SER A 303 35.55 9.72 -11.35
C SER A 303 34.49 10.75 -11.78
N SER A 304 34.92 11.90 -12.34
CA SER A 304 34.02 12.99 -12.74
C SER A 304 33.68 13.01 -14.24
N ILE A 305 34.20 12.10 -15.05
CA ILE A 305 34.00 12.04 -16.51
C ILE A 305 32.87 11.05 -16.84
N PRO A 306 32.07 11.26 -17.92
CA PRO A 306 31.13 10.26 -18.39
C PRO A 306 31.80 8.90 -18.60
N THR A 307 31.17 7.83 -18.10
CA THR A 307 31.69 6.46 -18.22
C THR A 307 31.45 5.85 -19.60
N ARG A 308 30.48 6.39 -20.34
CA ARG A 308 30.01 5.96 -21.66
C ARG A 308 29.41 7.16 -22.41
N ASP A 309 29.33 7.10 -23.72
CA ASP A 309 28.53 8.03 -24.53
C ASP A 309 27.03 7.74 -24.37
N HIS A 310 26.18 8.68 -24.78
CA HIS A 310 24.74 8.48 -24.80
C HIS A 310 24.32 7.72 -26.07
N SER A 311 24.83 8.11 -27.23
CA SER A 311 24.44 7.64 -28.57
C SER A 311 24.38 6.12 -28.71
N ASN A 312 25.44 5.43 -28.29
CA ASN A 312 25.60 3.98 -28.45
C ASN A 312 25.85 3.27 -27.10
N ASN A 313 25.71 4.01 -25.99
CA ASN A 313 25.87 3.51 -24.63
C ASN A 313 27.23 2.83 -24.36
N SER A 314 28.27 3.20 -25.10
CA SER A 314 29.57 2.53 -25.17
C SER A 314 30.69 3.37 -24.55
N ARG A 315 31.75 2.70 -24.10
CA ARG A 315 32.97 3.42 -23.67
C ARG A 315 33.73 4.05 -24.83
N ALA A 316 33.51 3.53 -26.04
CA ALA A 316 34.23 3.91 -27.25
C ALA A 316 33.56 5.01 -28.05
N GLY A 317 32.28 5.31 -27.77
CA GLY A 317 31.58 6.42 -28.40
C GLY A 317 32.14 7.78 -27.99
N PHE A 318 31.85 8.78 -28.82
CA PHE A 318 32.41 10.11 -28.76
C PHE A 318 31.39 11.11 -28.26
N PHE A 319 31.81 11.96 -27.32
CA PHE A 319 31.05 13.09 -26.83
C PHE A 319 31.94 14.33 -26.77
N LEU A 320 31.33 15.51 -26.57
CA LEU A 320 32.06 16.74 -26.32
C LEU A 320 32.25 16.95 -24.82
N LEU A 321 33.49 17.23 -24.41
CA LEU A 321 33.88 17.41 -23.02
C LEU A 321 34.57 18.76 -22.81
N VAL A 322 34.27 19.37 -21.67
CA VAL A 322 35.03 20.45 -21.05
C VAL A 322 35.58 19.93 -19.71
N GLY A 323 36.90 19.77 -19.64
CA GLY A 323 37.61 19.32 -18.44
C GLY A 323 38.45 20.43 -17.81
N SER A 324 38.58 20.42 -16.48
CA SER A 324 39.45 21.35 -15.76
C SER A 324 40.92 20.91 -15.87
N THR A 325 41.65 21.41 -16.87
CA THR A 325 43.12 21.25 -16.93
C THR A 325 43.78 22.46 -16.26
N SER A 326 44.12 22.29 -14.97
CA SER A 326 44.86 23.20 -14.08
C SER A 326 44.05 24.18 -13.22
N ALA A 327 44.48 24.30 -11.96
CA ALA A 327 43.90 25.13 -10.88
C ALA A 327 43.99 26.66 -11.11
N ALA A 328 44.17 27.12 -12.35
CA ALA A 328 44.42 28.52 -12.69
C ALA A 328 43.44 29.12 -13.72
N ALA A 329 42.40 28.39 -14.17
CA ALA A 329 41.52 28.82 -15.26
C ALA A 329 40.04 28.97 -14.85
N ALA A 330 39.77 29.61 -13.73
CA ALA A 330 38.43 29.65 -13.14
C ALA A 330 37.49 30.74 -13.73
N SER A 331 37.77 31.28 -14.93
CA SER A 331 36.92 32.31 -15.58
C SER A 331 36.67 32.14 -17.08
N VAL A 332 37.04 31.01 -17.70
CA VAL A 332 36.95 30.85 -19.17
C VAL A 332 35.88 29.83 -19.54
N THR A 333 34.97 30.21 -20.45
CA THR A 333 33.87 29.39 -20.96
C THR A 333 34.24 28.78 -22.33
N ALA A 334 33.94 27.49 -22.53
CA ALA A 334 34.05 26.85 -23.85
C ALA A 334 32.77 27.10 -24.64
N ARG A 335 32.89 27.47 -25.92
CA ARG A 335 31.76 27.89 -26.76
C ARG A 335 31.61 26.99 -27.99
N LEU A 336 30.39 26.50 -28.21
CA LEU A 336 29.98 25.74 -29.38
C LEU A 336 28.86 26.49 -30.10
N SER A 337 29.02 26.74 -31.38
CA SER A 337 28.11 27.55 -32.20
C SER A 337 27.47 26.75 -33.33
N SER A 338 26.19 26.99 -33.58
CA SER A 338 25.45 26.34 -34.67
C SER A 338 25.57 27.12 -35.99
N PRO A 339 25.15 26.52 -37.12
CA PRO A 339 24.78 27.26 -38.32
C PRO A 339 23.70 28.30 -38.07
N THR A 340 23.53 29.23 -38.99
CA THR A 340 22.44 30.21 -38.94
C THR A 340 21.12 29.54 -39.34
N PHE A 341 20.11 29.68 -38.50
CA PHE A 341 18.75 29.19 -38.73
C PHE A 341 17.81 30.32 -39.16
N GLN A 342 16.79 29.97 -39.94
CA GLN A 342 15.71 30.88 -40.33
C GLN A 342 14.81 31.26 -39.13
N PRO A 343 14.12 32.41 -39.18
CA PRO A 343 13.09 32.79 -38.21
C PRO A 343 12.02 31.70 -38.06
N THR A 344 11.70 31.32 -36.83
CA THR A 344 10.74 30.25 -36.57
C THR A 344 10.25 30.26 -35.12
N ASN A 345 9.06 29.72 -34.91
CA ASN A 345 8.45 29.45 -33.60
C ASN A 345 8.38 27.94 -33.27
N SER A 346 8.89 27.08 -34.15
CA SER A 346 8.80 25.62 -34.04
C SER A 346 10.16 24.90 -33.97
N CYS A 347 11.27 25.66 -33.92
CA CYS A 347 12.61 25.08 -33.76
C CYS A 347 12.86 24.72 -32.29
N SER A 348 13.22 23.47 -32.04
CA SER A 348 13.65 22.98 -30.74
C SER A 348 14.94 22.19 -30.86
N LEU A 349 15.77 22.30 -29.83
CA LEU A 349 16.99 21.52 -29.65
C LEU A 349 16.78 20.58 -28.46
N VAL A 350 17.04 19.30 -28.69
CA VAL A 350 17.24 18.28 -27.67
C VAL A 350 18.73 17.97 -27.59
N LEU A 351 19.27 17.84 -26.38
CA LEU A 351 20.64 17.41 -26.14
C LEU A 351 20.77 16.66 -24.83
N TYR A 352 21.80 15.82 -24.71
CA TYR A 352 22.12 15.11 -23.49
C TYR A 352 23.33 15.75 -22.82
N CYS A 353 23.20 16.15 -21.56
CA CYS A 353 24.29 16.76 -20.81
C CYS A 353 24.70 15.94 -19.59
N HIS A 354 25.96 16.03 -19.21
CA HIS A 354 26.53 15.39 -18.02
C HIS A 354 27.37 16.41 -17.25
N LEU A 355 26.90 16.75 -16.05
CA LEU A 355 27.60 17.65 -15.12
C LEU A 355 27.89 16.88 -13.83
N HIS A 356 29.16 16.56 -13.57
CA HIS A 356 29.53 15.77 -12.40
C HIS A 356 30.83 16.26 -11.74
N GLY A 357 30.94 16.11 -10.42
CA GLY A 357 32.17 16.32 -9.66
C GLY A 357 32.41 17.74 -9.13
N SER A 358 31.53 18.70 -9.41
CA SER A 358 31.58 20.04 -8.80
C SER A 358 30.21 20.72 -8.74
N ALA A 359 29.92 21.36 -7.61
CA ALA A 359 28.70 22.15 -7.44
C ALA A 359 28.69 23.46 -8.25
N THR A 360 29.84 23.86 -8.80
CA THR A 360 30.04 25.12 -9.55
C THR A 360 30.20 24.92 -11.06
N SER A 361 30.14 23.68 -11.56
CA SER A 361 30.04 23.42 -12.99
C SER A 361 28.75 24.00 -13.56
N ARG A 362 28.77 24.57 -14.78
CA ARG A 362 27.59 25.13 -15.45
C ARG A 362 27.56 24.88 -16.95
N LEU A 363 26.34 24.80 -17.48
CA LEU A 363 26.01 24.72 -18.90
C LEU A 363 24.95 25.78 -19.23
N ARG A 364 25.20 26.62 -20.25
CA ARG A 364 24.25 27.62 -20.77
C ARG A 364 23.93 27.35 -22.21
N ILE A 365 22.65 27.51 -22.55
CA ILE A 365 22.14 27.44 -23.92
C ILE A 365 21.47 28.78 -24.22
N SER A 366 22.01 29.49 -25.20
CA SER A 366 21.54 30.80 -25.65
C SER A 366 21.35 30.81 -27.17
N TYR A 367 20.64 31.81 -27.67
CA TYR A 367 20.63 32.13 -29.09
C TYR A 367 21.09 33.56 -29.34
N VAL A 368 21.73 33.79 -30.48
CA VAL A 368 22.30 35.08 -30.88
C VAL A 368 21.54 35.62 -32.08
N ILE A 369 20.98 36.83 -31.94
CA ILE A 369 20.35 37.61 -33.02
C ILE A 369 21.13 38.92 -33.13
N ASN A 370 21.56 39.33 -34.32
CA ASN A 370 22.26 40.62 -34.54
C ASN A 370 23.38 40.93 -33.51
N SER A 371 24.16 39.91 -33.16
CA SER A 371 25.23 40.00 -32.14
C SER A 371 24.77 40.26 -30.69
N THR A 372 23.46 40.18 -30.43
CA THR A 372 22.89 40.15 -29.07
C THR A 372 22.55 38.73 -28.66
N GLU A 373 23.03 38.34 -27.48
CA GLU A 373 22.84 37.00 -26.91
C GLU A 373 21.64 36.98 -25.97
N HIS A 374 20.78 35.97 -26.14
CA HIS A 374 19.59 35.74 -25.33
C HIS A 374 19.67 34.35 -24.67
N LEU A 375 19.73 34.31 -23.34
CA LEU A 375 19.78 33.07 -22.57
C LEU A 375 18.42 32.35 -22.58
N VAL A 376 18.42 31.05 -22.90
CA VAL A 376 17.22 30.20 -22.91
C VAL A 376 17.21 29.24 -21.72
N ARG A 377 18.34 28.61 -21.43
CA ARG A 377 18.47 27.62 -20.36
C ARG A 377 19.84 27.72 -19.70
N GLU A 378 19.86 27.57 -18.38
CA GLU A 378 21.07 27.40 -17.58
C GLU A 378 20.92 26.19 -16.65
N ARG A 379 21.95 25.35 -16.57
CA ARG A 379 22.09 24.25 -15.61
C ARG A 379 23.37 24.44 -14.81
N MET A 380 23.31 24.23 -13.50
CA MET A 380 24.45 24.38 -12.59
C MET A 380 24.47 23.26 -11.56
N GLY A 381 25.67 22.79 -11.20
CA GLY A 381 25.86 21.83 -10.11
C GLY A 381 26.43 20.48 -10.53
N ASP A 382 26.35 19.56 -9.57
CA ASP A 382 26.65 18.14 -9.76
C ASP A 382 25.31 17.42 -9.89
N LEU A 383 25.00 16.98 -11.11
CA LEU A 383 23.79 16.23 -11.43
C LEU A 383 23.97 14.73 -11.17
N GLY A 384 25.19 14.27 -10.94
CA GLY A 384 25.56 12.86 -10.85
C GLY A 384 26.21 12.34 -12.13
N SER A 385 26.68 11.08 -12.09
CA SER A 385 27.42 10.45 -13.19
C SER A 385 26.48 9.75 -14.19
N PHE A 386 25.60 10.51 -14.84
CA PHE A 386 24.70 10.01 -15.87
C PHE A 386 24.30 11.12 -16.86
N TRP A 387 23.77 10.72 -18.01
CA TRP A 387 23.29 11.63 -19.05
C TRP A 387 21.90 12.15 -18.73
N VAL A 388 21.70 13.46 -18.90
CA VAL A 388 20.45 14.16 -18.61
C VAL A 388 19.93 14.78 -19.90
N ARG A 389 18.72 14.39 -20.30
CA ARG A 389 18.02 14.96 -21.45
C ARG A 389 17.59 16.39 -21.17
N GLU A 390 17.94 17.30 -22.06
CA GLU A 390 17.51 18.70 -22.07
C GLU A 390 16.81 19.05 -23.37
N ARG A 391 15.68 19.75 -23.26
CA ARG A 391 14.94 20.29 -24.41
C ARG A 391 14.73 21.79 -24.25
N VAL A 392 15.03 22.53 -25.31
CA VAL A 392 14.81 23.99 -25.41
C VAL A 392 14.09 24.33 -26.71
N VAL A 393 13.19 25.31 -26.66
CA VAL A 393 12.44 25.81 -27.82
C VAL A 393 12.88 27.25 -28.09
N PHE A 394 13.15 27.56 -29.35
CA PHE A 394 13.53 28.88 -29.81
C PHE A 394 12.34 29.56 -30.47
N ASN A 395 12.03 30.78 -30.02
CA ASN A 395 10.95 31.58 -30.58
C ASN A 395 11.50 32.93 -31.04
N THR A 396 11.81 33.03 -32.33
CA THR A 396 12.50 34.20 -32.90
C THR A 396 11.91 34.57 -34.26
N MET A 397 11.79 35.88 -34.50
CA MET A 397 11.32 36.44 -35.77
C MET A 397 12.49 36.84 -36.69
N GLU A 398 13.72 36.59 -36.26
CA GLU A 398 14.95 36.94 -36.96
C GLU A 398 15.85 35.71 -37.07
N SER A 399 16.75 35.70 -38.07
CA SER A 399 17.72 34.63 -38.21
C SER A 399 18.64 34.59 -37.01
N PHE A 400 18.89 33.40 -36.46
CA PHE A 400 19.62 33.25 -35.21
C PHE A 400 20.63 32.11 -35.28
N LYS A 401 21.61 32.15 -34.38
CA LYS A 401 22.52 31.02 -34.10
C LYS A 401 22.31 30.54 -32.68
N VAL A 402 22.43 29.24 -32.45
CA VAL A 402 22.44 28.65 -31.11
C VAL A 402 23.89 28.65 -30.60
N LEU A 403 24.07 29.06 -29.35
CA LEU A 403 25.34 29.09 -28.65
C LEU A 403 25.22 28.23 -27.38
N ILE A 404 26.14 27.28 -27.21
CA ILE A 404 26.24 26.42 -26.03
C ILE A 404 27.55 26.72 -25.32
N GLU A 405 27.45 27.19 -24.07
CA GLU A 405 28.60 27.52 -23.23
C GLU A 405 28.74 26.52 -22.08
N GLY A 406 29.92 25.89 -21.98
CA GLY A 406 30.27 24.97 -20.90
C GLY A 406 31.37 25.54 -20.01
N MET A 407 31.23 25.40 -18.70
CA MET A 407 32.26 25.76 -17.73
C MET A 407 32.39 24.68 -16.65
N ALA A 408 33.56 24.04 -16.62
CA ALA A 408 33.96 23.12 -15.57
C ALA A 408 34.77 23.86 -14.50
N SER A 409 34.58 23.51 -13.22
CA SER A 409 35.31 24.11 -12.10
C SER A 409 35.81 23.05 -11.13
N GLY A 410 36.99 23.29 -10.53
CA GLY A 410 37.62 22.36 -9.60
C GLY A 410 37.93 21.00 -10.24
N ALA A 411 37.40 19.92 -9.66
CA ALA A 411 37.49 18.55 -10.19
C ALA A 411 36.27 18.15 -11.06
N GLY A 412 35.33 19.07 -11.28
CA GLY A 412 34.12 18.81 -12.05
C GLY A 412 34.36 18.77 -13.56
N THR A 413 33.41 18.21 -14.28
CA THR A 413 33.38 18.22 -15.75
C THR A 413 32.01 18.62 -16.27
N VAL A 414 31.98 19.08 -17.52
CA VAL A 414 30.75 19.32 -18.28
C VAL A 414 30.91 18.62 -19.62
N ALA A 415 30.00 17.70 -19.95
CA ALA A 415 29.96 17.03 -21.24
C ALA A 415 28.57 17.16 -21.88
N ILE A 416 28.54 17.14 -23.21
CA ILE A 416 27.32 17.10 -24.01
C ILE A 416 27.43 16.03 -25.10
N ASP A 417 26.31 15.43 -25.43
CA ASP A 417 26.15 14.42 -26.48
C ASP A 417 24.79 14.58 -27.18
N ASP A 418 24.65 13.98 -28.37
CA ASP A 418 23.42 13.91 -29.16
C ASP A 418 22.66 15.23 -29.33
N LEU A 419 23.18 16.14 -30.16
CA LEU A 419 22.46 17.37 -30.52
C LEU A 419 21.42 17.08 -31.61
N ILE A 420 20.14 17.21 -31.27
CA ILE A 420 19.03 16.87 -32.14
C ILE A 420 18.14 18.09 -32.35
N LEU A 421 18.06 18.56 -33.60
CA LEU A 421 17.26 19.70 -34.00
C LEU A 421 15.97 19.25 -34.69
N SER A 422 14.85 19.84 -34.28
CA SER A 422 13.55 19.56 -34.89
C SER A 422 13.46 20.04 -36.33
N GLN A 423 12.50 19.51 -37.07
CA GLN A 423 12.17 19.92 -38.44
C GLN A 423 11.91 21.44 -38.63
N GLY A 424 11.60 22.16 -37.55
CA GLY A 424 11.43 23.62 -37.60
C GLY A 424 12.75 24.40 -37.73
N CYS A 425 13.89 23.77 -37.51
CA CYS A 425 15.22 24.39 -37.54
C CYS A 425 15.82 24.32 -38.96
N VAL A 426 15.36 25.18 -39.87
CA VAL A 426 15.86 25.22 -41.25
C VAL A 426 17.14 26.07 -41.34
N SER A 427 18.26 25.44 -41.71
CA SER A 427 19.55 26.11 -41.92
C SER A 427 19.56 26.92 -43.22
N THR A 428 20.11 28.13 -43.18
CA THR A 428 20.37 28.94 -44.38
C THR A 428 21.70 28.52 -45.01
N GLN A 429 21.77 27.38 -45.69
CA GLN A 429 22.91 27.05 -46.54
C GLN A 429 22.56 27.26 -48.02
N GLY A 430 22.99 28.41 -48.54
CA GLY A 430 22.86 28.78 -49.93
C GLY A 430 23.54 30.12 -50.22
N GLU A 431 24.87 30.11 -50.17
CA GLU A 431 25.81 30.81 -51.08
C GLU A 431 27.15 31.03 -50.38
N LEU A 432 28.23 30.52 -51.00
CA LEU A 432 29.59 30.93 -50.69
C LEU A 432 29.71 32.43 -50.98
N GLU A 433 29.68 33.26 -49.95
CA GLU A 433 30.24 34.61 -50.03
C GLU A 433 31.46 34.75 -49.13
N ASP A 434 32.49 35.28 -49.77
CA ASP A 434 33.86 35.49 -49.35
C ASP A 434 33.95 36.73 -48.41
N LYS A 435 34.86 36.70 -47.42
CA LYS A 435 35.34 37.77 -46.49
C LYS A 435 34.54 38.14 -45.22
N PRO A 436 35.17 38.83 -44.23
CA PRO A 436 36.55 38.78 -43.74
C PRO A 436 36.61 38.52 -42.21
N SER A 437 37.80 38.14 -41.72
CA SER A 437 38.11 38.04 -40.29
C SER A 437 37.76 39.34 -39.56
N THR A 438 36.79 39.26 -38.65
CA THR A 438 36.39 40.40 -37.81
C THR A 438 36.95 40.19 -36.41
N MET A 439 38.05 40.89 -36.11
CA MET A 439 38.54 41.10 -34.75
C MET A 439 37.55 42.01 -34.02
N LEU A 440 37.07 41.57 -32.86
CA LEU A 440 36.27 42.39 -31.94
C LEU A 440 37.10 43.60 -31.46
N PRO A 441 36.54 44.82 -31.42
CA PRO A 441 37.18 45.96 -30.80
C PRO A 441 37.18 45.78 -29.28
N SER A 442 38.37 45.85 -28.67
CA SER A 442 38.57 45.99 -27.24
C SER A 442 37.99 47.33 -26.77
N GLN A 443 36.74 47.34 -26.32
CA GLN A 443 36.29 48.35 -25.37
C GLN A 443 36.73 47.90 -23.98
N ALA A 444 37.55 48.74 -23.33
CA ALA A 444 37.92 48.61 -21.94
C ALA A 444 36.66 48.76 -21.07
N TYR A 445 36.04 47.63 -20.75
CA TYR A 445 35.06 47.53 -19.67
C TYR A 445 35.81 47.32 -18.33
N PRO A 446 35.22 47.75 -17.19
CA PRO A 446 35.81 47.57 -15.87
C PRO A 446 36.14 46.10 -15.62
N ARG A 447 37.21 45.84 -14.86
CA ARG A 447 37.69 44.49 -14.52
C ARG A 447 36.52 43.57 -14.15
N PRO A 448 36.31 42.46 -14.86
CA PRO A 448 35.46 41.36 -14.38
C PRO A 448 36.04 40.84 -13.06
N CYS A 449 35.18 40.50 -12.11
CA CYS A 449 35.60 39.88 -10.85
C CYS A 449 36.39 38.60 -11.13
N THR A 450 37.41 38.34 -10.30
CA THR A 450 38.17 37.09 -10.39
C THR A 450 37.31 35.91 -9.97
N ALA A 451 37.73 34.67 -10.24
CA ALA A 451 36.89 33.49 -10.01
C ALA A 451 36.54 33.21 -8.55
N ASP A 452 37.35 33.75 -7.65
CA ASP A 452 37.14 33.70 -6.21
C ASP A 452 36.33 34.92 -5.72
N GLU A 453 35.76 35.71 -6.64
CA GLU A 453 35.02 36.94 -6.34
C GLU A 453 33.63 36.97 -7.00
N VAL A 454 32.62 37.38 -6.25
CA VAL A 454 31.24 37.61 -6.69
C VAL A 454 31.04 39.11 -6.95
N ALA A 455 30.41 39.44 -8.08
CA ALA A 455 30.08 40.82 -8.43
C ALA A 455 28.82 41.27 -7.69
N CYS A 456 28.94 42.35 -6.92
CA CYS A 456 27.81 43.12 -6.41
C CYS A 456 27.05 43.78 -7.58
N ASP A 457 25.76 44.05 -7.43
CA ASP A 457 24.98 44.80 -8.43
C ASP A 457 25.52 46.25 -8.58
N SER A 458 26.18 46.77 -7.53
CA SER A 458 26.99 48.01 -7.50
C SER A 458 28.29 47.96 -8.31
N ARG A 459 28.63 46.80 -8.87
CA ARG A 459 29.84 46.50 -9.67
C ARG A 459 31.15 46.47 -8.88
N GLU A 460 31.06 46.31 -7.55
CA GLU A 460 32.19 45.96 -6.70
C GLU A 460 32.35 44.42 -6.66
N CYS A 461 33.57 43.93 -6.48
CA CYS A 461 33.86 42.49 -6.38
C CYS A 461 34.17 42.14 -4.94
N ILE A 462 33.46 41.15 -4.38
CA ILE A 462 33.67 40.61 -3.02
C ILE A 462 34.16 39.16 -3.13
N SER A 463 34.87 38.64 -2.12
CA SER A 463 35.25 37.22 -2.11
C SER A 463 34.00 36.32 -2.16
N ALA A 464 34.06 35.21 -2.90
CA ALA A 464 32.95 34.26 -3.04
C ALA A 464 32.57 33.59 -1.72
N GLU A 465 33.48 33.57 -0.73
CA GLU A 465 33.21 33.09 0.63
C GLU A 465 32.38 34.09 1.46
N LEU A 466 32.30 35.35 1.03
CA LEU A 466 31.53 36.43 1.64
C LEU A 466 30.17 36.65 0.94
N ALA A 467 29.82 35.77 -0.01
CA ALA A 467 28.52 35.78 -0.65
C ALA A 467 27.61 34.76 0.06
N CYS A 468 26.37 35.16 0.36
CA CYS A 468 25.41 34.34 1.09
C CYS A 468 25.90 33.89 2.47
N ASP A 469 26.69 34.72 3.16
CA ASP A 469 27.25 34.44 4.49
C ASP A 469 26.43 35.09 5.63
N PHE A 470 25.24 35.63 5.29
CA PHE A 470 24.35 36.35 6.18
C PHE A 470 24.92 37.70 6.68
N ALA A 471 26.00 38.21 6.09
CA ALA A 471 26.60 39.49 6.39
C ALA A 471 26.67 40.39 5.15
N GLN A 472 26.12 41.61 5.28
CA GLN A 472 26.15 42.58 4.18
C GLN A 472 27.58 43.11 3.97
N THR A 473 28.24 42.60 2.95
CA THR A 473 29.58 42.97 2.48
C THR A 473 29.50 43.91 1.28
N CYS A 474 28.57 43.69 0.35
CA CYS A 474 28.31 44.63 -0.75
C CYS A 474 27.64 45.91 -0.23
N ALA A 475 28.07 47.07 -0.73
CA ALA A 475 27.51 48.38 -0.34
C ALA A 475 25.99 48.49 -0.61
N ASP A 476 25.47 47.74 -1.59
CA ASP A 476 24.05 47.66 -1.95
C ASP A 476 23.33 46.42 -1.37
N GLY A 477 24.06 45.58 -0.64
CA GLY A 477 23.61 44.32 -0.06
C GLY A 477 23.14 43.28 -1.07
N SER A 478 23.64 43.35 -2.31
CA SER A 478 23.31 42.41 -3.37
C SER A 478 23.86 40.99 -3.16
N ASP A 479 24.89 40.86 -2.33
CA ASP A 479 25.50 39.60 -1.89
C ASP A 479 24.54 38.70 -1.11
N GLU A 480 23.57 39.26 -0.39
CA GLU A 480 22.62 38.51 0.44
C GLU A 480 21.20 38.39 -0.17
N LYS A 481 20.91 39.11 -1.26
CA LYS A 481 19.56 39.16 -1.84
C LYS A 481 19.15 37.92 -2.64
N ARG A 482 20.11 37.15 -3.16
CA ARG A 482 19.87 35.97 -4.02
C ARG A 482 20.28 34.66 -3.34
N CYS A 483 20.09 34.59 -2.02
CA CYS A 483 20.57 33.48 -1.17
C CYS A 483 19.43 32.62 -0.62
N GLY A 484 18.31 32.54 -1.33
CA GLY A 484 17.17 31.67 -1.00
C GLY A 484 16.09 32.30 -0.11
N ALA A 485 16.39 33.38 0.61
CA ALA A 485 15.37 34.14 1.37
C ALA A 485 14.53 34.99 0.40
N THR A 486 13.30 34.56 0.10
CA THR A 486 12.45 35.22 -0.89
C THR A 486 10.96 35.04 -0.61
N THR A 487 10.16 36.01 -1.05
CA THR A 487 8.70 35.88 -1.16
C THR A 487 8.25 35.52 -2.57
N PHE A 488 9.20 35.26 -3.48
CA PHE A 488 9.02 35.01 -4.91
C PHE A 488 8.43 36.17 -5.75
N GLU A 489 7.95 37.24 -5.10
CA GLU A 489 7.36 38.43 -5.75
C GLU A 489 8.33 39.17 -6.68
N THR A 490 9.63 39.14 -6.37
CA THR A 490 10.68 39.82 -7.14
C THR A 490 11.53 38.87 -7.99
N GLY A 491 11.11 37.60 -8.12
CA GLY A 491 11.84 36.55 -8.86
C GLY A 491 12.10 35.29 -8.02
N ASP A 492 12.97 34.41 -8.51
CA ASP A 492 13.28 33.12 -7.89
C ASP A 492 14.06 33.20 -6.56
N GLY A 493 14.57 34.38 -6.18
CA GLY A 493 15.34 34.56 -4.95
C GLY A 493 16.65 33.79 -4.89
N GLY A 494 17.19 33.38 -6.05
CA GLY A 494 18.35 32.51 -6.16
C GLY A 494 18.03 31.00 -6.07
N TRP A 495 16.76 30.61 -6.02
CA TRP A 495 16.39 29.20 -6.16
C TRP A 495 16.55 28.74 -7.60
N HIS A 496 17.33 27.68 -7.81
CA HIS A 496 17.56 27.07 -9.10
C HIS A 496 16.90 25.69 -9.16
N ASP A 497 16.18 25.41 -10.26
CA ASP A 497 15.66 24.07 -10.53
C ASP A 497 16.79 23.12 -10.94
N VAL A 498 16.95 22.05 -10.17
CA VAL A 498 17.92 20.96 -10.43
C VAL A 498 17.18 19.64 -10.66
N SER A 499 15.91 19.72 -11.09
CA SER A 499 15.09 18.56 -11.38
C SER A 499 15.53 17.89 -12.68
N LEU A 500 15.58 16.55 -12.63
CA LEU A 500 16.03 15.68 -13.73
C LEU A 500 14.86 15.05 -14.51
N GLY A 501 13.67 15.09 -13.92
CA GLY A 501 12.51 14.35 -14.40
C GLY A 501 11.41 15.19 -15.05
N ARG A 502 10.24 14.57 -15.20
CA ARG A 502 9.01 15.18 -15.74
C ARG A 502 8.37 16.24 -14.84
N LEU A 503 8.99 16.54 -13.71
CA LEU A 503 8.54 17.56 -12.78
C LEU A 503 9.68 18.54 -12.57
N ARG A 504 9.36 19.84 -12.55
CA ARG A 504 10.32 20.92 -12.33
C ARG A 504 9.76 21.96 -11.39
N TRP A 505 10.63 22.69 -10.72
CA TRP A 505 10.26 23.87 -9.95
C TRP A 505 10.29 25.12 -10.84
N GLY A 506 9.28 25.95 -10.73
CA GLY A 506 9.20 27.22 -11.46
C GLY A 506 8.40 28.25 -10.66
N VAL A 507 8.81 29.52 -10.76
CA VAL A 507 8.03 30.62 -10.16
C VAL A 507 6.77 30.81 -11.00
N GLN A 508 5.62 30.80 -10.34
CA GLN A 508 4.31 31.00 -10.95
C GLN A 508 3.63 32.20 -10.31
N THR A 509 3.03 33.06 -11.14
CA THR A 509 2.18 34.17 -10.72
C THR A 509 0.72 33.79 -10.91
N ALA A 510 -0.09 33.89 -9.85
CA ALA A 510 -1.52 33.61 -9.96
C ALA A 510 -2.21 34.69 -10.81
N THR A 511 -2.77 34.29 -11.96
CA THR A 511 -3.62 35.14 -12.81
C THR A 511 -4.99 34.47 -13.01
N GLU A 512 -5.98 35.00 -12.28
CA GLU A 512 -7.45 34.79 -12.31
C GLU A 512 -8.14 33.49 -11.75
N LEU A 513 -8.94 33.74 -10.71
CA LEU A 513 -10.36 33.40 -10.43
C LEU A 513 -10.95 32.03 -10.84
N THR A 514 -10.64 30.99 -10.06
CA THR A 514 -11.66 30.00 -9.62
C THR A 514 -11.33 29.50 -8.21
N ASP A 515 -12.25 29.75 -7.27
CA ASP A 515 -12.29 29.36 -5.86
C ASP A 515 -10.99 29.37 -5.03
N THR A 516 -10.86 30.46 -4.26
CA THR A 516 -9.97 30.72 -3.09
C THR A 516 -8.56 31.28 -3.33
N ILE A 517 -8.49 32.63 -3.32
CA ILE A 517 -7.43 33.51 -2.78
C ILE A 517 -5.99 32.98 -2.88
N LEU A 518 -5.41 33.01 -4.08
CA LEU A 518 -3.95 33.13 -4.24
C LEU A 518 -3.69 34.41 -5.00
N THR A 519 -3.04 35.36 -4.32
CA THR A 519 -2.54 36.61 -4.90
C THR A 519 -1.05 36.67 -4.60
N GLY A 520 -0.22 36.83 -5.63
CA GLY A 520 1.24 36.85 -5.49
C GLY A 520 1.94 35.80 -6.34
N ALA A 521 3.27 35.79 -6.26
CA ALA A 521 4.15 34.84 -6.91
C ALA A 521 4.58 33.75 -5.92
N PHE A 522 4.70 32.50 -6.38
CA PHE A 522 5.16 31.39 -5.55
C PHE A 522 5.93 30.37 -6.39
N LEU A 523 6.83 29.62 -5.75
CA LEU A 523 7.48 28.49 -6.39
C LEU A 523 6.51 27.30 -6.45
N ALA A 524 6.18 26.85 -7.65
CA ALA A 524 5.22 25.79 -7.91
C ALA A 524 5.86 24.62 -8.64
N LEU A 525 5.30 23.43 -8.43
CA LEU A 525 5.62 22.25 -9.21
C LEU A 525 4.94 22.37 -10.59
N GLN A 526 5.72 22.21 -11.64
CA GLN A 526 5.27 22.34 -13.03
C GLN A 526 5.72 21.10 -13.82
N ALA A 527 5.10 20.88 -14.99
CA ALA A 527 5.57 19.88 -15.93
C ALA A 527 7.00 20.20 -16.39
N GLY A 528 7.86 19.18 -16.33
CA GLY A 528 9.25 19.21 -16.76
C GLY A 528 9.44 18.46 -18.07
N GLU A 529 10.47 18.87 -18.83
CA GLU A 529 10.85 18.26 -20.12
C GLU A 529 11.86 17.10 -19.96
N GLY A 530 12.21 16.77 -18.71
CA GLY A 530 13.15 15.69 -18.39
C GLY A 530 12.51 14.32 -18.60
N GLN A 531 13.32 13.34 -19.01
CA GLN A 531 12.84 12.00 -19.34
C GLN A 531 12.54 11.15 -18.10
N MET A 532 13.24 11.40 -16.99
CA MET A 532 13.19 10.59 -15.78
C MET A 532 11.90 10.78 -14.97
N MET A 533 11.53 9.79 -14.16
CA MET A 533 10.45 9.90 -13.15
C MET A 533 11.01 10.28 -11.76
N ALA A 534 11.98 11.19 -11.75
CA ALA A 534 12.67 11.62 -10.55
C ALA A 534 11.89 12.70 -9.78
N ALA A 535 12.09 12.77 -8.47
CA ALA A 535 11.55 13.84 -7.65
C ALA A 535 12.07 15.20 -8.13
N ALA A 536 11.19 16.21 -8.18
CA ALA A 536 11.60 17.57 -8.47
C ALA A 536 12.43 18.14 -7.32
N LYS A 537 13.58 18.74 -7.64
CA LYS A 537 14.53 19.30 -6.67
C LYS A 537 14.84 20.75 -7.02
N ALA A 538 14.85 21.62 -6.02
CA ALA A 538 15.31 22.99 -6.13
C ALA A 538 16.49 23.21 -5.18
N ARG A 539 17.44 24.07 -5.57
CA ARG A 539 18.67 24.33 -4.82
C ARG A 539 18.98 25.83 -4.80
N THR A 540 19.40 26.35 -3.65
CA THR A 540 19.93 27.72 -3.52
C THR A 540 21.41 27.77 -3.95
N PRO A 541 22.06 28.94 -4.01
CA PRO A 541 23.51 29.02 -4.03
C PRO A 541 24.10 28.42 -2.74
N LEU A 542 25.42 28.20 -2.73
CA LEU A 542 26.12 27.78 -1.52
C LEU A 542 25.93 28.86 -0.45
N LEU A 543 25.36 28.47 0.70
CA LEU A 543 25.22 29.34 1.86
C LEU A 543 26.47 29.21 2.73
N GLY A 544 26.89 30.32 3.33
CA GLY A 544 27.98 30.36 4.28
C GLY A 544 27.68 29.59 5.58
N PRO A 545 28.69 29.43 6.46
CA PRO A 545 28.55 28.68 7.70
C PRO A 545 27.48 29.29 8.63
N SER A 546 26.49 28.49 9.02
CA SER A 546 25.39 28.92 9.88
C SER A 546 25.71 28.77 11.37
N GLY A 547 25.15 29.66 12.21
CA GLY A 547 25.17 29.51 13.67
C GLY A 547 24.22 28.42 14.20
N PRO A 548 24.34 28.00 15.47
CA PRO A 548 23.56 26.90 16.05
C PRO A 548 22.06 27.18 16.23
N ALA A 549 21.60 28.43 16.01
CA ALA A 549 20.21 28.85 16.09
C ALA A 549 19.59 29.18 14.73
N CYS A 550 20.22 28.76 13.62
CA CYS A 550 19.67 28.98 12.28
C CYS A 550 18.38 28.19 12.10
N THR A 551 17.30 28.89 11.71
CA THR A 551 15.98 28.30 11.45
C THR A 551 15.51 28.71 10.06
N MET A 552 14.94 27.76 9.33
CA MET A 552 14.34 27.98 8.03
C MET A 552 12.82 27.89 8.17
N GLU A 553 12.12 28.94 7.79
CA GLU A 553 10.66 28.99 7.78
C GLU A 553 10.16 29.01 6.33
N MET A 554 9.20 28.15 6.00
CA MET A 554 8.55 28.15 4.70
C MET A 554 7.04 27.98 4.83
N SER A 555 6.29 28.67 3.97
CA SER A 555 4.86 28.44 3.78
C SER A 555 4.64 27.66 2.49
N TYR A 556 3.92 26.54 2.54
CA TYR A 556 3.62 25.71 1.37
C TYR A 556 2.12 25.40 1.30
N ARG A 557 1.62 25.20 0.07
CA ARG A 557 0.24 24.78 -0.20
C ARG A 557 0.28 23.60 -1.16
N ILE A 558 -0.32 22.48 -0.75
CA ILE A 558 -0.56 21.33 -1.62
C ILE A 558 -2.00 21.45 -2.10
N HIS A 559 -2.21 21.58 -3.41
CA HIS A 559 -3.54 21.52 -4.00
C HIS A 559 -4.05 20.07 -3.89
N ARG A 560 -5.07 19.84 -3.08
CA ARG A 560 -5.54 18.48 -2.73
C ARG A 560 -6.65 18.03 -3.68
N GLY A 561 -6.45 16.88 -4.31
CA GLY A 561 -7.54 16.09 -4.85
C GLY A 561 -8.54 15.72 -3.75
N HIS A 562 -9.83 15.80 -4.10
CA HIS A 562 -11.04 15.35 -3.40
C HIS A 562 -11.02 15.37 -1.85
N LYS A 563 -11.66 16.40 -1.26
CA LYS A 563 -12.01 16.51 0.19
C LYS A 563 -13.10 15.53 0.64
N GLU A 564 -13.44 14.52 -0.16
CA GLU A 564 -14.63 13.70 0.08
C GLU A 564 -14.33 12.61 1.11
N LEU A 565 -15.14 12.59 2.18
CA LEU A 565 -15.12 11.56 3.22
C LEU A 565 -15.68 10.22 2.71
N SER A 566 -16.58 10.28 1.73
CA SER A 566 -17.14 9.10 1.09
C SER A 566 -16.11 8.47 0.15
N CYS A 567 -15.96 7.15 0.23
CA CYS A 567 -14.98 6.40 -0.55
C CYS A 567 -15.34 4.91 -0.60
N ASN A 568 -15.40 4.35 -1.81
CA ASN A 568 -15.53 2.91 -2.06
C ASN A 568 -14.20 2.27 -2.50
N PHE A 569 -13.09 3.00 -2.38
CA PHE A 569 -11.71 2.57 -2.63
C PHE A 569 -11.33 2.06 -4.04
N GLU A 570 -12.27 1.92 -4.98
CA GLU A 570 -12.04 1.46 -6.36
C GLU A 570 -10.94 2.23 -7.11
N THR A 571 -10.98 3.57 -7.06
CA THR A 571 -10.05 4.44 -7.79
C THR A 571 -8.90 4.98 -6.94
N GLY A 572 -8.82 4.63 -5.65
CA GLY A 572 -7.75 5.04 -4.75
C GLY A 572 -8.23 5.32 -3.31
N MET A 573 -7.44 6.05 -2.54
CA MET A 573 -7.73 6.33 -1.11
C MET A 573 -8.69 7.52 -0.87
N CYS A 574 -9.23 8.13 -1.94
CA CYS A 574 -10.06 9.33 -1.87
C CYS A 574 -9.46 10.44 -0.99
N GLY A 575 -10.21 10.95 0.01
CA GLY A 575 -9.76 11.94 0.99
C GLY A 575 -9.05 11.37 2.22
N TRP A 576 -8.71 10.08 2.22
CA TRP A 576 -8.06 9.35 3.31
C TRP A 576 -6.57 9.14 3.04
N TYR A 577 -5.77 9.16 4.09
CA TYR A 577 -4.34 8.88 4.03
C TYR A 577 -3.87 8.15 5.28
N GLN A 578 -2.75 7.45 5.17
CA GLN A 578 -2.22 6.67 6.29
C GLN A 578 -1.31 7.54 7.15
N ASP A 579 -1.44 7.41 8.47
CA ASP A 579 -0.55 8.10 9.39
C ASP A 579 0.87 7.50 9.29
N GLN A 580 1.88 8.35 9.08
CA GLN A 580 3.28 7.93 8.96
C GLN A 580 3.86 7.40 10.28
N SER A 581 3.22 7.67 11.42
CA SER A 581 3.58 7.12 12.72
C SER A 581 2.97 5.76 13.02
N SER A 582 2.18 5.20 12.09
CA SER A 582 1.62 3.86 12.20
C SER A 582 2.71 2.79 12.15
N ASP A 583 2.58 1.73 12.96
CA ASP A 583 3.51 0.60 12.98
C ASP A 583 3.32 -0.33 11.75
N PHE A 584 2.12 -0.33 11.15
CA PHE A 584 1.77 -1.03 9.93
C PHE A 584 0.81 -0.22 9.06
N LYS A 585 0.48 -0.72 7.87
CA LYS A 585 -0.24 0.05 6.84
C LYS A 585 -1.63 -0.52 6.52
N TRP A 586 -2.49 0.35 5.99
CA TRP A 586 -3.73 -0.05 5.32
C TRP A 586 -3.42 -0.26 3.84
N VAL A 587 -3.77 -1.41 3.27
CA VAL A 587 -3.46 -1.76 1.88
C VAL A 587 -4.75 -1.95 1.11
N ARG A 588 -4.75 -1.51 -0.15
CA ARG A 588 -5.90 -1.72 -1.05
C ARG A 588 -5.84 -3.12 -1.64
N SER A 589 -6.86 -3.92 -1.43
CA SER A 589 -6.90 -5.37 -1.72
C SER A 589 -8.04 -5.73 -2.68
N THR A 590 -7.81 -6.68 -3.58
CA THR A 590 -8.78 -7.21 -4.57
C THR A 590 -9.31 -8.61 -4.23
N GLY A 591 -9.03 -9.07 -3.01
CA GLY A 591 -9.61 -10.31 -2.47
C GLY A 591 -8.85 -11.61 -2.72
N GLN A 592 -7.63 -11.59 -3.30
CA GLN A 592 -6.74 -12.76 -3.28
C GLN A 592 -6.27 -13.05 -1.84
N GLY A 593 -6.92 -14.01 -1.18
CA GLY A 593 -6.54 -14.51 0.14
C GLY A 593 -7.04 -13.70 1.35
N GLN A 594 -7.72 -12.57 1.14
CA GLN A 594 -8.29 -11.72 2.19
C GLN A 594 -9.81 -11.55 2.14
N GLY A 595 -10.51 -12.20 1.18
CA GLY A 595 -11.98 -12.17 1.01
C GLY A 595 -12.46 -11.18 -0.06
N SER A 596 -13.68 -11.33 -0.58
CA SER A 596 -14.22 -10.48 -1.65
C SER A 596 -14.54 -9.05 -1.20
N ASP A 597 -14.49 -8.12 -2.16
CA ASP A 597 -14.97 -6.73 -2.07
C ASP A 597 -16.47 -6.66 -1.77
N HIS A 598 -16.93 -5.66 -1.01
CA HIS A 598 -18.36 -5.50 -0.71
C HIS A 598 -19.10 -4.84 -1.88
N THR A 599 -18.51 -3.84 -2.52
CA THR A 599 -19.15 -3.00 -3.54
C THR A 599 -19.61 -3.80 -4.78
N THR A 600 -18.74 -4.66 -5.30
CA THR A 600 -18.94 -5.36 -6.59
C THR A 600 -18.64 -6.86 -6.51
N GLY A 601 -18.05 -7.34 -5.42
CA GLY A 601 -17.58 -8.71 -5.26
C GLY A 601 -16.22 -9.00 -5.90
N SER A 602 -15.73 -8.14 -6.80
CA SER A 602 -14.43 -8.25 -7.50
C SER A 602 -13.66 -6.92 -7.61
N GLY A 603 -14.02 -5.94 -6.78
CA GLY A 603 -13.44 -4.59 -6.74
C GLY A 603 -12.32 -4.45 -5.71
N TYR A 604 -12.16 -3.25 -5.17
CA TYR A 604 -11.10 -2.92 -4.23
C TYR A 604 -11.66 -2.43 -2.89
N PHE A 605 -11.18 -3.03 -1.80
CA PHE A 605 -11.43 -2.57 -0.43
C PHE A 605 -10.11 -2.29 0.31
N LEU A 606 -10.16 -1.68 1.50
CA LEU A 606 -8.99 -1.54 2.36
C LEU A 606 -8.87 -2.68 3.36
N ALA A 607 -7.69 -3.27 3.47
CA ALA A 607 -7.35 -4.26 4.47
C ALA A 607 -6.15 -3.81 5.29
N VAL A 608 -5.99 -4.34 6.50
CA VAL A 608 -4.75 -4.20 7.25
C VAL A 608 -3.67 -5.08 6.59
N ASP A 609 -2.46 -4.54 6.45
CA ASP A 609 -1.33 -5.20 5.79
C ASP A 609 -1.02 -6.60 6.40
N PRO A 610 -1.17 -7.69 5.63
CA PRO A 610 -0.95 -9.05 6.11
C PRO A 610 0.54 -9.42 6.22
N SER A 611 1.44 -8.64 5.62
CA SER A 611 2.89 -8.92 5.56
C SER A 611 3.62 -8.58 6.86
N VAL A 612 3.03 -7.72 7.70
CA VAL A 612 3.65 -7.29 8.96
C VAL A 612 3.55 -8.40 10.02
N PRO A 613 4.68 -8.82 10.66
CA PRO A 613 4.68 -9.84 11.71
C PRO A 613 3.76 -9.51 12.89
N TRP A 614 3.10 -10.54 13.42
CA TRP A 614 2.12 -10.41 14.50
C TRP A 614 2.80 -10.06 15.84
N SER A 615 2.74 -8.79 16.23
CA SER A 615 3.22 -8.34 17.55
C SER A 615 2.16 -7.52 18.28
N ARG A 616 2.03 -7.75 19.59
CA ARG A 616 1.01 -7.11 20.43
C ARG A 616 1.30 -5.63 20.63
N GLY A 617 0.24 -4.83 20.53
CA GLY A 617 0.29 -3.39 20.83
C GLY A 617 0.69 -2.52 19.65
N GLN A 618 0.89 -3.12 18.46
CA GLN A 618 1.03 -2.36 17.22
C GLN A 618 -0.31 -1.73 16.82
N TRP A 619 -0.24 -0.61 16.12
CA TRP A 619 -1.42 0.09 15.62
C TRP A 619 -1.20 0.68 14.23
N ALA A 620 -2.29 0.87 13.50
CA ALA A 620 -2.29 1.60 12.25
C ALA A 620 -3.50 2.51 12.13
N GLN A 621 -3.29 3.70 11.58
CA GLN A 621 -4.33 4.70 11.50
C GLN A 621 -4.53 5.21 10.06
N LEU A 622 -5.77 5.18 9.60
CA LEU A 622 -6.24 5.80 8.37
C LEU A 622 -6.96 7.10 8.75
N VAL A 623 -6.41 8.23 8.34
CA VAL A 623 -6.84 9.56 8.78
C VAL A 623 -7.34 10.38 7.59
N THR A 624 -8.39 11.17 7.81
CA THR A 624 -8.87 12.12 6.81
C THR A 624 -8.01 13.37 6.77
N TYR A 625 -7.99 14.06 5.63
CA TYR A 625 -7.60 15.46 5.62
C TYR A 625 -8.43 16.33 6.58
N ARG A 626 -7.90 17.51 6.95
CA ARG A 626 -8.62 18.50 7.76
C ARG A 626 -9.97 18.83 7.11
N GLN A 627 -11.05 18.56 7.85
CA GLN A 627 -12.43 18.80 7.44
C GLN A 627 -12.92 20.17 7.95
N GLU A 628 -13.79 20.80 7.17
CA GLU A 628 -14.39 22.09 7.54
C GLU A 628 -15.43 21.93 8.66
N PRO A 629 -15.60 22.92 9.54
CA PRO A 629 -16.58 22.85 10.62
C PRO A 629 -18.01 22.64 10.13
N THR A 630 -18.79 21.85 10.87
CA THR A 630 -20.20 21.57 10.55
C THR A 630 -21.14 22.10 11.64
N THR A 631 -22.26 22.67 11.21
CA THR A 631 -23.33 23.20 12.09
C THR A 631 -24.40 22.16 12.42
N THR A 632 -24.47 21.08 11.64
CA THR A 632 -25.42 19.98 11.80
C THR A 632 -24.69 18.65 11.90
N PRO A 633 -25.20 17.68 12.69
CA PRO A 633 -24.63 16.34 12.73
C PRO A 633 -24.73 15.64 11.36
N ARG A 634 -23.83 14.69 11.13
CA ARG A 634 -23.77 13.86 9.92
C ARG A 634 -23.64 12.39 10.30
N CYS A 635 -24.08 11.48 9.45
CA CYS A 635 -23.96 10.05 9.66
C CYS A 635 -22.88 9.50 8.75
N LEU A 636 -21.84 8.90 9.34
CA LEU A 636 -20.83 8.15 8.61
C LEU A 636 -21.20 6.67 8.69
N SER A 637 -21.53 6.06 7.56
CA SER A 637 -21.71 4.62 7.42
C SER A 637 -20.52 4.01 6.68
N PHE A 638 -20.17 2.79 7.03
CA PHE A 638 -19.05 2.07 6.45
C PHE A 638 -19.27 0.57 6.57
N TRP A 639 -18.63 -0.21 5.71
CA TRP A 639 -18.59 -1.65 5.81
C TRP A 639 -17.25 -2.09 6.38
N TYR A 640 -17.26 -3.08 7.25
CA TYR A 640 -16.06 -3.59 7.90
C TYR A 640 -16.10 -5.11 8.02
N ARG A 641 -14.92 -5.75 8.10
CA ARG A 641 -14.78 -7.19 8.30
C ARG A 641 -13.68 -7.45 9.34
N LEU A 642 -13.98 -8.26 10.34
CA LEU A 642 -13.07 -8.66 11.42
C LEU A 642 -13.02 -10.19 11.50
N ALA A 643 -12.15 -10.82 10.70
CA ALA A 643 -12.10 -12.27 10.51
C ALA A 643 -10.87 -12.94 11.13
N GLY A 644 -11.05 -14.09 11.80
CA GLY A 644 -9.96 -14.85 12.46
C GLY A 644 -10.11 -15.02 13.97
N PRO A 645 -9.18 -15.70 14.66
CA PRO A 645 -9.35 -16.05 16.07
C PRO A 645 -9.02 -14.92 17.06
N GLN A 646 -8.18 -13.95 16.69
CA GLN A 646 -7.71 -12.86 17.55
C GLN A 646 -7.36 -11.60 16.74
N ILE A 647 -8.36 -10.97 16.13
CA ILE A 647 -8.25 -9.84 15.19
C ILE A 647 -7.65 -8.59 15.86
N GLY A 648 -8.01 -8.33 17.12
CA GLY A 648 -7.71 -7.08 17.81
C GLY A 648 -8.93 -6.15 17.85
N THR A 649 -8.70 -4.84 17.83
CA THR A 649 -9.74 -3.80 18.01
C THR A 649 -9.73 -2.81 16.85
N LEU A 650 -10.90 -2.48 16.30
CA LEU A 650 -11.09 -1.44 15.29
C LEU A 650 -11.86 -0.27 15.90
N ASN A 651 -11.25 0.91 15.88
CA ASN A 651 -11.81 2.15 16.42
C ASN A 651 -12.08 3.16 15.31
N LEU A 652 -13.18 3.90 15.43
CA LEU A 652 -13.43 5.13 14.70
C LEU A 652 -13.33 6.31 15.66
N LYS A 653 -12.40 7.22 15.40
CA LYS A 653 -12.07 8.36 16.24
C LYS A 653 -12.35 9.69 15.55
N LEU A 654 -12.77 10.68 16.35
CA LEU A 654 -12.91 12.07 15.96
C LEU A 654 -11.90 12.92 16.73
N ARG A 655 -11.14 13.73 15.99
CA ARG A 655 -10.19 14.68 16.56
C ARG A 655 -10.60 16.10 16.21
N LEU A 656 -11.10 16.84 17.22
CA LEU A 656 -11.35 18.28 17.09
C LEU A 656 -10.05 19.04 17.33
N GLU A 657 -9.82 20.12 16.59
CA GLU A 657 -8.64 20.96 16.77
C GLU A 657 -8.59 21.56 18.19
N GLY A 658 -7.49 21.30 18.90
CA GLY A 658 -7.28 21.75 20.29
C GLY A 658 -8.05 20.96 21.36
N ALA A 659 -8.64 19.81 21.02
CA ALA A 659 -9.27 18.90 21.98
C ALA A 659 -8.61 17.52 21.96
N GLU A 660 -8.94 16.69 22.95
CA GLU A 660 -8.56 15.27 22.95
C GLU A 660 -9.36 14.46 21.92
N GLU A 661 -8.81 13.31 21.54
CA GLU A 661 -9.47 12.39 20.62
C GLU A 661 -10.67 11.71 21.30
N MET A 662 -11.77 11.60 20.56
CA MET A 662 -13.00 10.97 21.02
C MET A 662 -13.27 9.73 20.17
N VAL A 663 -13.49 8.58 20.81
CA VAL A 663 -13.93 7.36 20.12
C VAL A 663 -15.42 7.50 19.85
N LEU A 664 -15.82 7.39 18.57
CA LEU A 664 -17.21 7.44 18.14
C LEU A 664 -17.81 6.04 17.98
N TRP A 665 -16.99 5.06 17.65
CA TRP A 665 -17.41 3.68 17.44
C TRP A 665 -16.22 2.75 17.65
N THR A 666 -16.46 1.56 18.20
CA THR A 666 -15.42 0.56 18.46
C THR A 666 -15.98 -0.85 18.37
N GLN A 667 -15.20 -1.77 17.80
CA GLN A 667 -15.50 -3.20 17.76
C GLN A 667 -14.24 -4.00 18.05
N ARG A 668 -14.40 -5.09 18.81
CA ARG A 668 -13.30 -5.94 19.25
C ARG A 668 -13.61 -7.42 19.00
N GLY A 669 -12.56 -8.19 18.75
CA GLY A 669 -12.65 -9.64 18.64
C GLY A 669 -13.11 -10.12 17.27
N THR A 670 -13.44 -11.40 17.19
CA THR A 670 -13.85 -12.04 15.93
C THR A 670 -15.32 -11.78 15.65
N GLN A 671 -15.63 -11.29 14.46
CA GLN A 671 -17.01 -11.15 13.94
C GLN A 671 -17.19 -11.94 12.65
N GLY A 672 -16.26 -12.86 12.38
CA GLY A 672 -16.23 -13.74 11.23
C GLY A 672 -15.89 -13.09 9.89
N SER A 673 -15.92 -13.90 8.84
CA SER A 673 -15.47 -13.53 7.49
C SER A 673 -16.53 -12.84 6.64
N ILE A 674 -17.55 -12.25 7.25
CA ILE A 674 -18.60 -11.50 6.55
C ILE A 674 -18.39 -9.99 6.68
N TRP A 675 -19.00 -9.24 5.76
CA TRP A 675 -19.08 -7.79 5.84
C TRP A 675 -20.19 -7.36 6.78
N HIS A 676 -19.84 -6.50 7.73
CA HIS A 676 -20.75 -5.88 8.69
C HIS A 676 -20.87 -4.40 8.42
N GLN A 677 -22.05 -3.82 8.64
CA GLN A 677 -22.25 -2.39 8.47
C GLN A 677 -22.08 -1.66 9.80
N GLY A 678 -21.11 -0.75 9.87
CA GLY A 678 -20.92 0.20 10.97
C GLY A 678 -21.56 1.56 10.65
N ARG A 679 -22.10 2.23 11.67
CA ARG A 679 -22.66 3.59 11.55
C ARG A 679 -22.27 4.41 12.77
N ALA A 680 -21.79 5.62 12.55
CA ALA A 680 -21.43 6.53 13.63
C ALA A 680 -21.87 7.97 13.34
N THR A 681 -22.50 8.60 14.33
CA THR A 681 -22.92 10.00 14.21
C THR A 681 -21.73 10.93 14.47
N LEU A 682 -21.35 11.70 13.46
CA LEU A 682 -20.41 12.81 13.60
C LEU A 682 -21.15 14.01 14.23
N PRO A 683 -20.79 14.45 15.45
CA PRO A 683 -21.45 15.57 16.11
C PRO A 683 -21.17 16.89 15.39
N ALA A 684 -22.05 17.88 15.59
CA ALA A 684 -21.83 19.24 15.09
C ALA A 684 -20.58 19.84 15.76
N THR A 685 -19.57 20.20 14.96
CA THR A 685 -18.27 20.66 15.46
C THR A 685 -18.21 22.18 15.68
N GLY A 686 -19.28 22.90 15.36
CA GLY A 686 -19.40 24.34 15.56
C GLY A 686 -18.48 25.09 14.60
N GLN A 687 -17.46 25.79 15.14
CA GLN A 687 -16.44 26.50 14.36
C GLN A 687 -15.08 25.79 14.33
N ARG A 688 -14.96 24.62 14.96
CA ARG A 688 -13.70 23.89 15.04
C ARG A 688 -13.56 22.92 13.87
N PRO A 689 -12.47 23.01 13.09
CA PRO A 689 -12.09 21.99 12.12
C PRO A 689 -11.83 20.66 12.82
N TYR A 690 -12.01 19.57 12.08
CA TYR A 690 -11.88 18.22 12.65
C TYR A 690 -11.18 17.27 11.68
N ARG A 691 -10.76 16.11 12.22
CA ARG A 691 -10.33 14.95 11.45
C ARG A 691 -11.05 13.71 11.97
N VAL A 692 -11.31 12.78 11.05
CA VAL A 692 -11.84 11.45 11.37
C VAL A 692 -10.72 10.45 11.13
N ALA A 693 -10.62 9.42 11.95
CA ALA A 693 -9.59 8.40 11.83
C ALA A 693 -10.16 7.01 12.13
N PHE A 694 -9.87 6.03 11.28
CA PHE A 694 -9.98 4.62 11.61
C PHE A 694 -8.66 4.13 12.16
N GLU A 695 -8.69 3.49 13.33
CA GLU A 695 -7.51 2.92 13.98
C GLU A 695 -7.71 1.42 14.15
N ALA A 696 -6.79 0.64 13.58
CA ALA A 696 -6.67 -0.78 13.84
C ALA A 696 -5.61 -1.02 14.90
N LEU A 697 -5.99 -1.63 16.02
CA LEU A 697 -5.12 -2.04 17.12
C LEU A 697 -4.93 -3.56 17.09
N ARG A 698 -3.68 -4.03 17.00
CA ARG A 698 -3.33 -5.46 17.12
C ARG A 698 -3.12 -5.84 18.59
N ASP A 699 -4.19 -5.82 19.38
CA ASP A 699 -4.19 -6.39 20.74
C ASP A 699 -4.50 -7.91 20.77
N GLY A 700 -4.89 -8.47 19.62
CA GLY A 700 -4.95 -9.92 19.34
C GLY A 700 -3.76 -10.40 18.48
N PHE A 701 -3.51 -11.72 18.45
CA PHE A 701 -2.35 -12.29 17.76
C PHE A 701 -2.60 -12.67 16.28
N LEU A 702 -3.84 -12.83 15.80
CA LEU A 702 -4.14 -13.47 14.51
C LEU A 702 -5.52 -13.06 13.96
N GLY A 703 -5.57 -12.32 12.85
CA GLY A 703 -6.82 -12.07 12.11
C GLY A 703 -6.69 -10.96 11.05
N ASP A 704 -7.68 -10.88 10.16
CA ASP A 704 -7.78 -9.93 9.07
C ASP A 704 -8.82 -8.85 9.40
N MET A 705 -8.43 -7.58 9.30
CA MET A 705 -9.33 -6.42 9.38
C MET A 705 -9.46 -5.78 8.00
N ALA A 706 -10.69 -5.44 7.61
CA ALA A 706 -10.95 -4.69 6.38
C ALA A 706 -12.05 -3.64 6.56
N LEU A 707 -12.02 -2.63 5.68
CA LEU A 707 -12.92 -1.50 5.56
C LEU A 707 -13.30 -1.30 4.09
N ASP A 708 -14.56 -0.95 3.86
CA ASP A 708 -15.06 -0.65 2.52
C ASP A 708 -16.26 0.32 2.57
N ASP A 709 -16.64 0.89 1.42
CA ASP A 709 -17.90 1.62 1.20
C ASP A 709 -18.21 2.69 2.28
N LEU A 710 -17.27 3.61 2.48
CA LEU A 710 -17.46 4.78 3.33
C LEU A 710 -18.47 5.73 2.68
N ALA A 711 -19.56 6.04 3.39
CA ALA A 711 -20.57 6.97 2.92
C ALA A 711 -20.94 7.98 4.02
N LEU A 712 -20.90 9.26 3.67
CA LEU A 712 -21.31 10.35 4.55
C LEU A 712 -22.68 10.90 4.13
N THR A 713 -23.66 10.82 5.03
CA THR A 713 -25.02 11.34 4.81
C THR A 713 -25.36 12.47 5.79
N ALA A 714 -26.32 13.32 5.42
CA ALA A 714 -26.74 14.45 6.24
C ALA A 714 -27.71 14.00 7.35
N GLY A 715 -27.54 14.55 8.57
CA GLY A 715 -28.33 14.19 9.74
C GLY A 715 -27.65 13.17 10.64
N PRO A 716 -28.16 12.94 11.86
CA PRO A 716 -27.63 11.89 12.74
C PRO A 716 -27.93 10.50 12.17
N CYS A 717 -27.16 9.50 12.56
CA CYS A 717 -27.52 8.11 12.26
C CYS A 717 -28.83 7.76 13.00
N GLY A 718 -29.67 6.90 12.39
CA GLY A 718 -30.85 6.34 13.05
C GLY A 718 -30.49 5.29 14.10
N ALA A 719 -31.48 4.53 14.57
CA ALA A 719 -31.28 3.49 15.58
C ALA A 719 -30.15 2.52 15.17
N GLU A 720 -29.18 2.34 16.06
CA GLU A 720 -28.04 1.47 15.83
C GLU A 720 -28.45 -0.01 15.95
N LEU A 721 -28.07 -0.83 14.97
CA LEU A 721 -28.39 -2.26 14.95
C LEU A 721 -27.52 -3.07 15.92
N SER A 722 -26.35 -2.56 16.32
CA SER A 722 -25.45 -3.21 17.27
C SER A 722 -24.88 -2.18 18.22
N CYS A 723 -25.00 -2.41 19.52
CA CYS A 723 -24.59 -1.47 20.56
C CYS A 723 -23.93 -2.23 21.72
N SER A 724 -22.60 -2.08 21.81
CA SER A 724 -21.77 -2.65 22.89
C SER A 724 -21.56 -1.70 24.06
N PHE A 725 -22.12 -0.49 24.01
CA PHE A 725 -21.96 0.58 25.00
C PHE A 725 -20.53 1.10 25.22
N GLU A 726 -19.51 0.67 24.48
CA GLU A 726 -18.13 1.07 24.73
C GLU A 726 -17.82 2.54 24.39
N ALA A 727 -18.53 3.12 23.42
CA ALA A 727 -18.35 4.52 23.01
C ALA A 727 -19.38 5.47 23.63
N ASP A 728 -20.66 5.09 23.60
CA ASP A 728 -21.77 5.84 24.18
C ASP A 728 -22.99 4.93 24.46
N ALA A 729 -24.16 5.52 24.74
CA ALA A 729 -25.40 4.78 24.99
C ALA A 729 -26.20 4.45 23.71
N CYS A 730 -25.62 4.58 22.52
CA CYS A 730 -26.19 4.27 21.20
C CYS A 730 -27.58 4.88 20.95
N GLY A 731 -27.81 6.07 21.52
CA GLY A 731 -29.10 6.76 21.43
C GLY A 731 -30.23 6.20 22.31
N LEU A 732 -29.97 5.20 23.18
CA LEU A 732 -30.94 4.71 24.15
C LEU A 732 -31.22 5.80 25.21
N ALA A 733 -32.49 6.11 25.40
CA ALA A 733 -32.94 7.18 26.29
C ALA A 733 -33.65 6.63 27.53
N ALA A 734 -33.19 7.09 28.71
CA ALA A 734 -33.86 6.81 29.98
C ALA A 734 -35.11 7.70 30.13
N SER A 735 -36.22 7.12 30.60
CA SER A 735 -37.47 7.85 30.82
C SER A 735 -37.38 8.93 31.91
N GLU A 736 -36.46 8.78 32.88
CA GLU A 736 -36.23 9.74 33.95
C GLU A 736 -34.73 9.97 34.17
N GLN A 737 -34.33 11.23 34.36
CA GLN A 737 -32.94 11.63 34.52
C GLN A 737 -32.35 11.00 35.80
N ARG A 738 -31.27 10.20 35.67
CA ARG A 738 -30.54 9.44 36.73
C ARG A 738 -31.08 8.05 37.10
N THR A 739 -31.96 7.44 36.30
CA THR A 739 -32.42 6.06 36.55
C THR A 739 -31.49 5.02 35.93
N TRP A 740 -31.33 5.05 34.61
CA TRP A 740 -30.32 4.29 33.89
C TRP A 740 -29.03 5.09 33.78
N LEU A 741 -27.90 4.42 34.02
CA LEU A 741 -26.57 4.99 33.99
C LEU A 741 -25.70 4.20 33.02
N TRP A 742 -24.99 4.93 32.16
CA TRP A 742 -23.88 4.42 31.37
C TRP A 742 -22.61 4.50 32.23
N GLN A 743 -21.98 3.38 32.55
CA GLN A 743 -20.84 3.36 33.47
C GLN A 743 -19.88 2.19 33.21
N SER A 744 -18.69 2.30 33.81
CA SER A 744 -17.70 1.23 33.94
C SER A 744 -17.34 1.03 35.42
N ASN A 745 -16.82 -0.14 35.79
CA ASN A 745 -16.45 -0.42 37.18
C ASN A 745 -15.24 0.43 37.63
N SER A 746 -14.33 0.77 36.71
CA SER A 746 -13.13 1.59 36.97
C SER A 746 -13.43 3.03 37.41
N THR A 747 -14.60 3.57 37.04
CA THR A 747 -15.01 4.96 37.31
C THR A 747 -15.72 5.14 38.67
N GLY A 748 -15.86 4.08 39.48
CA GLY A 748 -16.10 4.18 40.93
C GLY A 748 -17.56 4.23 41.40
N ALA A 749 -18.53 3.70 40.65
CA ALA A 749 -19.92 3.60 41.08
C ALA A 749 -20.21 2.27 41.84
N THR A 750 -20.86 2.35 42.98
CA THR A 750 -20.98 1.29 44.00
C THR A 750 -21.99 0.15 43.70
N ALA A 751 -22.69 0.15 42.56
CA ALA A 751 -23.65 -0.90 42.20
C ALA A 751 -23.59 -1.22 40.69
N GLY A 752 -23.08 -2.39 40.34
CA GLY A 752 -23.00 -2.90 38.97
C GLY A 752 -22.11 -4.15 38.84
N PRO A 753 -22.08 -4.77 37.65
CA PRO A 753 -21.14 -5.82 37.28
C PRO A 753 -19.67 -5.44 37.52
N SER A 754 -18.82 -6.42 37.88
CA SER A 754 -17.37 -6.21 38.08
C SER A 754 -16.60 -5.99 36.77
N ALA A 755 -17.15 -6.51 35.67
CA ALA A 755 -16.66 -6.36 34.32
C ALA A 755 -17.87 -6.30 33.37
N ASP A 756 -17.73 -5.54 32.30
CA ASP A 756 -18.65 -5.56 31.16
C ASP A 756 -18.60 -6.92 30.46
N HIS A 757 -19.62 -7.21 29.66
CA HIS A 757 -19.67 -8.42 28.85
C HIS A 757 -18.77 -8.29 27.61
N THR A 758 -18.81 -7.14 26.92
CA THR A 758 -18.12 -6.88 25.64
C THR A 758 -16.62 -7.16 25.70
N THR A 759 -15.93 -6.54 26.65
CA THR A 759 -14.46 -6.59 26.79
C THR A 759 -14.02 -7.53 27.91
N GLY A 760 -14.91 -7.91 28.82
CA GLY A 760 -14.59 -8.71 30.00
C GLY A 760 -13.68 -7.98 30.98
N THR A 761 -13.67 -6.63 30.97
CA THR A 761 -12.75 -5.82 31.77
C THR A 761 -13.49 -4.90 32.73
N ALA A 762 -12.79 -4.44 33.77
CA ALA A 762 -13.35 -3.42 34.66
C ALA A 762 -13.47 -2.03 33.99
N THR A 763 -12.84 -1.85 32.83
CA THR A 763 -12.80 -0.58 32.07
C THR A 763 -13.87 -0.48 30.99
N GLY A 764 -14.42 -1.61 30.53
CA GLY A 764 -15.53 -1.60 29.58
C GLY A 764 -16.83 -1.08 30.20
N HIS A 765 -17.76 -0.69 29.35
CA HIS A 765 -18.94 0.07 29.71
C HIS A 765 -20.22 -0.74 29.48
N TYR A 766 -21.20 -0.51 30.33
CA TYR A 766 -22.51 -1.15 30.24
C TYR A 766 -23.59 -0.20 30.73
N MET A 767 -24.85 -0.53 30.44
CA MET A 767 -26.01 0.18 30.98
C MET A 767 -26.49 -0.48 32.26
N VAL A 768 -26.68 0.28 33.33
CA VAL A 768 -27.14 -0.26 34.61
C VAL A 768 -28.17 0.63 35.29
N VAL A 769 -29.06 -0.02 36.03
CA VAL A 769 -29.95 0.63 36.98
C VAL A 769 -29.73 0.05 38.37
N SER A 770 -29.50 0.93 39.36
CA SER A 770 -29.49 0.51 40.76
C SER A 770 -30.93 0.35 41.25
N THR A 771 -31.24 -0.86 41.72
CA THR A 771 -32.55 -1.21 42.27
C THR A 771 -32.58 -1.13 43.81
N GLY A 772 -31.59 -0.43 44.37
CA GLY A 772 -31.50 -0.15 45.79
C GLY A 772 -32.65 0.72 46.30
N ARG A 773 -32.98 0.61 47.60
CA ARG A 773 -34.06 1.38 48.25
C ARG A 773 -34.01 2.90 48.02
N GLY A 774 -32.81 3.47 47.86
CA GLY A 774 -32.61 4.90 47.63
C GLY A 774 -32.66 5.32 46.16
N SER A 775 -32.58 4.38 45.21
CA SER A 775 -32.47 4.64 43.78
C SER A 775 -33.73 4.23 43.01
N LEU A 776 -34.22 3.00 43.21
CA LEU A 776 -35.49 2.52 42.62
C LEU A 776 -36.29 1.73 43.67
N PRO A 777 -37.14 2.40 44.46
CA PRO A 777 -37.94 1.77 45.50
C PRO A 777 -38.87 0.68 44.97
N ALA A 778 -39.34 -0.20 45.87
CA ALA A 778 -40.23 -1.30 45.50
C ALA A 778 -41.46 -0.82 44.70
N GLY A 779 -41.68 -1.43 43.53
CA GLY A 779 -42.81 -1.12 42.64
C GLY A 779 -42.63 0.10 41.73
N HIS A 780 -41.51 0.82 41.83
CA HIS A 780 -41.17 1.87 40.85
C HIS A 780 -40.51 1.27 39.62
N THR A 781 -40.73 1.93 38.48
CA THR A 781 -40.28 1.46 37.17
C THR A 781 -39.23 2.41 36.59
N ALA A 782 -38.17 1.86 36.01
CA ALA A 782 -37.22 2.59 35.19
C ALA A 782 -37.22 2.00 33.78
N ALA A 783 -37.45 2.83 32.77
CA ALA A 783 -37.49 2.39 31.37
C ALA A 783 -36.32 2.99 30.58
N LEU A 784 -35.68 2.15 29.78
CA LEU A 784 -34.67 2.51 28.77
C LEU A 784 -35.24 2.18 27.40
N THR A 785 -35.33 3.18 26.52
CA THR A 785 -36.02 3.07 25.23
C THR A 785 -35.05 3.31 24.09
N SER A 786 -35.09 2.45 23.07
CA SER A 786 -34.29 2.64 21.84
C SER A 786 -34.85 3.75 20.96
N GLN A 787 -34.06 4.18 19.97
CA GLN A 787 -34.62 4.88 18.82
C GLN A 787 -35.49 3.92 17.98
N PRO A 788 -36.42 4.43 17.15
CA PRO A 788 -37.24 3.61 16.28
C PRO A 788 -36.40 2.94 15.19
N TYR A 789 -36.48 1.61 15.13
CA TYR A 789 -35.95 0.78 14.05
C TYR A 789 -36.87 0.85 12.83
N GLN A 790 -36.26 0.75 11.64
CA GLN A 790 -36.98 0.73 10.37
C GLN A 790 -37.77 -0.57 10.18
N PRO A 791 -38.88 -0.55 9.43
CA PRO A 791 -39.65 -1.76 9.11
C PRO A 791 -38.83 -2.74 8.26
N SER A 792 -39.06 -4.05 8.44
CA SER A 792 -38.42 -5.12 7.66
C SER A 792 -39.48 -6.11 7.16
N ALA A 793 -39.28 -6.63 5.95
CA ALA A 793 -40.14 -7.67 5.40
C ALA A 793 -39.91 -9.04 6.07
N LEU A 794 -38.72 -9.23 6.64
CA LEU A 794 -38.35 -10.41 7.40
C LEU A 794 -38.67 -10.18 8.89
N ALA A 795 -38.87 -11.28 9.63
CA ALA A 795 -38.78 -11.20 11.09
C ALA A 795 -37.40 -10.65 11.49
N GLN A 796 -37.23 -10.11 12.69
CA GLN A 796 -35.96 -9.63 13.21
C GLN A 796 -35.68 -10.27 14.57
N CYS A 797 -34.41 -10.57 14.85
CA CYS A 797 -33.98 -11.10 16.13
C CYS A 797 -33.30 -10.00 16.93
N LEU A 798 -33.92 -9.62 18.05
CA LEU A 798 -33.33 -8.75 19.06
C LEU A 798 -32.59 -9.63 20.08
N ALA A 799 -31.27 -9.56 20.14
CA ALA A 799 -30.43 -10.20 21.15
C ALA A 799 -29.77 -9.16 22.06
N PHE A 800 -29.56 -9.50 23.33
CA PHE A 800 -28.90 -8.64 24.31
C PHE A 800 -28.37 -9.46 25.48
N TRP A 801 -27.41 -8.93 26.22
CA TRP A 801 -26.93 -9.52 27.46
C TRP A 801 -27.46 -8.77 28.67
N TYR A 802 -27.77 -9.49 29.74
CA TYR A 802 -28.29 -8.92 30.98
C TYR A 802 -27.72 -9.62 32.21
N GLN A 803 -27.59 -8.87 33.31
CA GLN A 803 -27.16 -9.41 34.60
C GLN A 803 -28.02 -8.83 35.73
N LEU A 804 -28.49 -9.69 36.63
CA LEU A 804 -29.27 -9.31 37.80
C LEU A 804 -28.45 -9.63 39.06
N SER A 805 -28.33 -8.67 39.98
CA SER A 805 -27.67 -8.91 41.26
C SER A 805 -28.36 -10.00 42.11
N THR A 806 -27.62 -10.62 43.03
CA THR A 806 -28.15 -11.67 43.92
C THR A 806 -29.05 -11.14 45.05
N GLY A 807 -29.12 -9.82 45.25
CA GLY A 807 -29.80 -9.15 46.37
C GLY A 807 -31.21 -8.63 46.08
N THR A 808 -32.14 -9.49 45.65
CA THR A 808 -33.54 -9.11 45.30
C THR A 808 -33.66 -7.87 44.39
N PRO A 809 -33.09 -7.87 43.17
CA PRO A 809 -33.10 -6.69 42.31
C PRO A 809 -34.49 -6.31 41.76
N GLY A 810 -35.45 -7.24 41.74
CA GLY A 810 -36.77 -7.05 41.15
C GLY A 810 -36.93 -7.80 39.83
N SER A 811 -37.56 -7.20 38.83
CA SER A 811 -37.79 -7.86 37.53
C SER A 811 -37.45 -6.97 36.34
N LEU A 812 -36.82 -7.55 35.32
CA LEU A 812 -36.60 -6.93 34.02
C LEU A 812 -37.68 -7.39 33.04
N GLY A 813 -38.40 -6.46 32.43
CA GLY A 813 -39.39 -6.68 31.39
C GLY A 813 -38.94 -6.07 30.07
N ILE A 814 -39.03 -6.84 28.99
CA ILE A 814 -38.72 -6.39 27.65
C ILE A 814 -40.03 -6.22 26.90
N PHE A 815 -40.21 -5.04 26.31
CA PHE A 815 -41.39 -4.68 25.56
C PHE A 815 -40.99 -4.23 24.16
N VAL A 816 -41.80 -4.61 23.19
CA VAL A 816 -41.72 -4.10 21.82
C VAL A 816 -42.92 -3.20 21.62
N GLU A 817 -42.67 -1.97 21.19
CA GLU A 817 -43.71 -1.04 20.81
C GLU A 817 -43.70 -0.84 19.29
N GLN A 818 -44.85 -1.04 18.67
CA GLN A 818 -45.02 -0.95 17.23
C GLN A 818 -46.33 -0.24 16.91
N SER A 819 -46.28 0.80 16.07
CA SER A 819 -47.45 1.62 15.74
C SER A 819 -48.21 2.14 16.98
N GLY A 820 -47.50 2.41 18.08
CA GLY A 820 -48.08 2.85 19.36
C GLY A 820 -48.70 1.75 20.24
N VAL A 821 -48.57 0.47 19.85
CA VAL A 821 -49.03 -0.68 20.65
C VAL A 821 -47.83 -1.33 21.34
N ARG A 822 -47.83 -1.30 22.68
CA ARG A 822 -46.79 -1.90 23.52
C ARG A 822 -47.13 -3.35 23.89
N ARG A 823 -46.27 -4.30 23.50
CA ARG A 823 -46.38 -5.73 23.81
C ARG A 823 -45.21 -6.19 24.67
N LYS A 824 -45.49 -6.84 25.81
CA LYS A 824 -44.46 -7.50 26.62
C LYS A 824 -44.03 -8.79 25.94
N VAL A 825 -42.75 -8.91 25.62
CA VAL A 825 -42.18 -10.05 24.87
C VAL A 825 -41.36 -10.98 25.75
N MET A 826 -40.77 -10.47 26.83
CA MET A 826 -40.00 -11.27 27.79
C MET A 826 -40.06 -10.64 29.19
N SER A 827 -39.91 -11.47 30.22
CA SER A 827 -39.85 -11.02 31.62
C SER A 827 -38.94 -11.96 32.44
N VAL A 828 -38.00 -11.38 33.20
CA VAL A 828 -37.00 -12.10 34.00
C VAL A 828 -37.07 -11.66 35.46
N SER A 829 -36.84 -12.57 36.42
CA SER A 829 -36.89 -12.31 37.87
C SER A 829 -35.82 -13.09 38.67
N THR A 830 -35.67 -12.78 39.97
CA THR A 830 -34.45 -12.92 40.81
C THR A 830 -33.95 -14.33 41.18
N THR A 831 -33.92 -15.30 40.27
CA THR A 831 -33.45 -16.67 40.57
C THR A 831 -32.10 -17.03 39.93
N GLU A 832 -31.34 -16.07 39.40
CA GLU A 832 -30.35 -16.38 38.33
C GLU A 832 -28.86 -16.11 38.62
N GLY A 833 -28.46 -15.84 39.86
CA GLY A 833 -27.03 -15.66 40.20
C GLY A 833 -26.40 -14.39 39.60
N ASP A 834 -25.10 -14.20 39.82
CA ASP A 834 -24.31 -13.02 39.40
C ASP A 834 -23.55 -13.26 38.08
N VAL A 835 -24.19 -13.87 37.08
CA VAL A 835 -23.58 -14.16 35.76
C VAL A 835 -24.33 -13.42 34.64
N TRP A 836 -23.65 -13.07 33.55
CA TRP A 836 -24.27 -12.52 32.35
C TRP A 836 -25.11 -13.59 31.62
N HIS A 837 -26.34 -13.22 31.25
CA HIS A 837 -27.28 -14.07 30.54
C HIS A 837 -27.66 -13.44 29.20
N ARG A 838 -27.77 -14.26 28.15
CA ARG A 838 -28.22 -13.81 26.83
C ARG A 838 -29.75 -13.88 26.75
N GLY A 839 -30.39 -12.75 26.50
CA GLY A 839 -31.79 -12.66 26.11
C GLY A 839 -31.92 -12.53 24.60
N HIS A 840 -32.94 -13.15 24.02
CA HIS A 840 -33.30 -12.92 22.61
C HIS A 840 -34.81 -12.91 22.41
N VAL A 841 -35.29 -12.13 21.44
CA VAL A 841 -36.71 -11.98 21.11
C VAL A 841 -36.87 -11.86 19.60
N THR A 842 -37.74 -12.70 19.03
CA THR A 842 -38.16 -12.54 17.64
C THR A 842 -39.26 -11.48 17.54
N VAL A 843 -39.05 -10.49 16.68
CA VAL A 843 -39.97 -9.40 16.36
C VAL A 843 -40.41 -9.54 14.90
N GLN A 844 -41.67 -9.27 14.59
CA GLN A 844 -42.15 -9.23 13.21
C GLN A 844 -42.59 -7.80 12.88
N PRO A 845 -41.72 -6.99 12.26
CA PRO A 845 -41.92 -5.56 12.15
C PRO A 845 -42.76 -5.16 10.92
N ASP A 846 -44.08 -5.28 11.02
CA ASP A 846 -45.08 -4.65 10.13
C ASP A 846 -45.05 -3.10 10.06
N GLY A 847 -44.04 -2.42 10.62
CA GLY A 847 -43.91 -0.96 10.75
C GLY A 847 -42.69 -0.57 11.60
N GLU A 848 -42.43 0.74 11.78
CA GLU A 848 -41.40 1.21 12.72
C GLU A 848 -41.69 0.68 14.13
N TRP A 849 -40.63 0.22 14.80
CA TRP A 849 -40.74 -0.39 16.13
C TRP A 849 -39.58 0.03 17.04
N GLN A 850 -39.80 0.01 18.35
CA GLN A 850 -38.77 0.30 19.35
C GLN A 850 -38.80 -0.72 20.48
N VAL A 851 -37.64 -0.96 21.10
CA VAL A 851 -37.51 -1.80 22.29
C VAL A 851 -37.49 -0.94 23.55
N ILE A 852 -38.21 -1.39 24.57
CA ILE A 852 -38.26 -0.77 25.89
C ILE A 852 -37.84 -1.81 26.93
N PHE A 853 -36.72 -1.56 27.60
CA PHE A 853 -36.25 -2.31 28.75
C PHE A 853 -36.77 -1.65 30.03
N GLU A 854 -37.75 -2.28 30.68
CA GLU A 854 -38.38 -1.75 31.88
C GLU A 854 -38.00 -2.60 33.09
N VAL A 855 -37.40 -1.95 34.09
CA VAL A 855 -37.04 -2.57 35.36
C VAL A 855 -38.02 -2.15 36.42
N VAL A 856 -38.56 -3.13 37.15
CA VAL A 856 -39.38 -2.92 38.35
C VAL A 856 -38.52 -3.27 39.56
N GLY A 857 -38.20 -2.26 40.38
CA GLY A 857 -37.40 -2.47 41.59
C GLY A 857 -38.15 -3.26 42.66
N ALA A 858 -37.44 -4.12 43.40
CA ALA A 858 -37.97 -4.79 44.59
C ALA A 858 -37.51 -4.16 45.92
N GLY A 859 -36.67 -3.11 45.87
CA GLY A 859 -36.22 -2.39 47.07
C GLY A 859 -35.24 -3.15 47.96
N GLY A 860 -34.38 -3.99 47.35
CA GLY A 860 -33.26 -4.66 48.02
C GLY A 860 -32.15 -3.68 48.42
N ASP A 861 -31.23 -4.11 49.28
CA ASP A 861 -29.99 -3.36 49.56
C ASP A 861 -28.91 -3.82 48.54
N HIS A 862 -28.24 -2.88 47.89
CA HIS A 862 -27.21 -3.14 46.84
C HIS A 862 -27.69 -3.89 45.58
N GLY A 863 -28.99 -3.86 45.28
CA GLY A 863 -29.55 -4.43 44.06
C GLY A 863 -29.19 -3.63 42.80
N TYR A 864 -28.91 -4.32 41.70
CA TYR A 864 -28.80 -3.73 40.35
C TYR A 864 -29.30 -4.69 39.26
N ILE A 865 -29.62 -4.10 38.10
CA ILE A 865 -29.83 -4.81 36.83
C ILE A 865 -28.99 -4.10 35.76
N ALA A 866 -28.19 -4.86 35.01
CA ALA A 866 -27.35 -4.37 33.94
C ALA A 866 -27.73 -4.98 32.58
N LEU A 867 -27.45 -4.24 31.52
CA LEU A 867 -27.61 -4.60 30.11
C LEU A 867 -26.32 -4.31 29.36
N ASP A 868 -25.99 -5.17 28.41
CA ASP A 868 -24.82 -5.05 27.57
C ASP A 868 -25.07 -5.70 26.19
N ASP A 869 -24.24 -5.41 25.19
CA ASP A 869 -24.22 -6.07 23.88
C ASP A 869 -25.60 -6.26 23.20
N LEU A 870 -26.28 -5.15 22.91
CA LEU A 870 -27.56 -5.14 22.19
C LEU A 870 -27.33 -5.34 20.69
N HIS A 871 -28.02 -6.29 20.07
CA HIS A 871 -27.89 -6.58 18.64
C HIS A 871 -29.25 -6.89 18.00
N VAL A 872 -29.48 -6.37 16.80
CA VAL A 872 -30.67 -6.60 15.98
C VAL A 872 -30.23 -7.13 14.62
N SER A 873 -30.64 -8.35 14.30
CA SER A 873 -30.37 -9.00 13.02
C SER A 873 -31.65 -9.40 12.30
N ASP A 874 -31.58 -9.61 10.99
CA ASP A 874 -32.73 -10.09 10.21
C ASP A 874 -32.94 -11.62 10.37
N GLY A 875 -34.21 -11.99 10.33
CA GLY A 875 -34.83 -13.29 10.57
C GLY A 875 -35.13 -13.63 12.03
N ALA A 876 -35.69 -14.81 12.25
CA ALA A 876 -36.09 -15.27 13.58
C ALA A 876 -34.89 -15.67 14.45
N CYS A 877 -35.01 -15.52 15.76
CA CYS A 877 -33.95 -15.93 16.69
C CYS A 877 -33.79 -17.46 16.71
N PRO A 878 -32.56 -17.98 16.80
CA PRO A 878 -32.30 -19.41 16.91
C PRO A 878 -32.76 -19.97 18.26
N GLU A 879 -33.11 -21.26 18.27
CA GLU A 879 -33.45 -21.98 19.51
C GLU A 879 -32.24 -22.05 20.46
N PRO A 880 -32.45 -22.06 21.80
CA PRO A 880 -31.37 -22.11 22.77
C PRO A 880 -30.35 -23.23 22.52
N ALA A 881 -29.06 -22.87 22.46
CA ALA A 881 -27.94 -23.77 22.19
C ALA A 881 -28.01 -24.51 20.84
N SER A 882 -28.87 -24.08 19.92
CA SER A 882 -28.87 -24.53 18.53
C SER A 882 -28.28 -23.43 17.64
N CYS A 883 -27.43 -23.81 16.68
CA CYS A 883 -26.80 -22.89 15.75
C CYS A 883 -26.43 -23.59 14.45
N ASP A 884 -26.91 -23.04 13.34
CA ASP A 884 -26.49 -23.37 11.97
C ASP A 884 -25.32 -22.48 11.50
N PHE A 885 -24.89 -21.53 12.33
CA PHE A 885 -23.79 -20.59 12.08
C PHE A 885 -23.92 -19.70 10.83
N GLU A 886 -25.05 -19.69 10.12
CA GLU A 886 -25.19 -18.96 8.85
C GLU A 886 -25.27 -17.44 8.99
N ARG A 887 -25.58 -16.94 10.20
CA ARG A 887 -25.75 -15.50 10.45
C ARG A 887 -24.92 -14.96 11.58
N ASP A 888 -24.80 -15.71 12.67
CA ASP A 888 -24.05 -15.34 13.86
C ASP A 888 -23.58 -16.60 14.61
N MET A 889 -22.96 -16.42 15.76
CA MET A 889 -22.54 -17.51 16.65
C MET A 889 -23.69 -18.07 17.50
N CYS A 890 -24.94 -17.65 17.30
CA CYS A 890 -26.15 -18.04 18.04
C CYS A 890 -26.04 -18.04 19.57
N GLY A 891 -25.14 -17.23 20.14
CA GLY A 891 -24.87 -17.17 21.58
C GLY A 891 -23.83 -18.17 22.09
N TRP A 892 -23.14 -18.87 21.21
CA TRP A 892 -21.89 -19.56 21.53
C TRP A 892 -20.74 -18.56 21.63
N SER A 893 -19.92 -18.67 22.66
CA SER A 893 -18.81 -17.76 22.91
C SER A 893 -17.61 -18.49 23.48
N SER A 894 -16.40 -17.98 23.22
CA SER A 894 -15.21 -18.44 23.92
C SER A 894 -15.04 -17.69 25.24
N PRO A 895 -14.62 -18.37 26.33
CA PRO A 895 -14.49 -17.74 27.63
C PRO A 895 -13.41 -16.66 27.63
N SER A 896 -13.67 -15.55 28.31
CA SER A 896 -12.83 -14.35 28.34
C SER A 896 -11.88 -14.27 29.55
N ASP A 897 -11.70 -15.33 30.35
CA ASP A 897 -10.88 -15.28 31.57
C ASP A 897 -9.39 -14.98 31.24
N PRO A 898 -8.85 -13.83 31.68
CA PRO A 898 -7.46 -13.45 31.43
C PRO A 898 -6.42 -14.39 32.06
N ARG A 899 -6.82 -15.24 33.01
CA ARG A 899 -5.95 -16.18 33.73
C ARG A 899 -5.81 -17.52 33.02
N LEU A 900 -6.75 -17.84 32.14
CA LEU A 900 -6.66 -18.98 31.23
C LEU A 900 -6.03 -18.42 29.95
N HIS A 901 -4.89 -18.98 29.52
CA HIS A 901 -4.38 -18.74 28.15
C HIS A 901 -5.33 -19.40 27.14
N SER A 902 -6.59 -18.93 27.10
CA SER A 902 -7.69 -19.48 26.34
C SER A 902 -7.71 -18.83 24.96
N PHE A 903 -7.93 -19.65 23.94
CA PHE A 903 -7.97 -19.22 22.55
C PHE A 903 -9.41 -19.22 22.06
N ALA A 904 -9.78 -18.19 21.31
CA ALA A 904 -11.13 -18.04 20.79
C ALA A 904 -11.32 -18.84 19.48
N TRP A 905 -12.52 -19.37 19.31
CA TRP A 905 -12.95 -20.00 18.07
C TRP A 905 -13.29 -18.93 17.02
N GLY A 906 -12.93 -19.16 15.77
CA GLY A 906 -13.23 -18.25 14.66
C GLY A 906 -14.47 -18.69 13.89
N TRP A 907 -15.22 -17.74 13.35
CA TRP A 907 -16.39 -17.97 12.49
C TRP A 907 -16.02 -17.69 11.03
N LYS A 908 -16.26 -18.61 10.08
CA LYS A 908 -15.89 -18.40 8.67
C LYS A 908 -16.75 -19.19 7.68
N ASN A 909 -16.67 -18.83 6.39
CA ASN A 909 -17.22 -19.63 5.29
C ASN A 909 -16.15 -20.49 4.58
N GLY A 910 -16.59 -21.26 3.57
CA GLY A 910 -15.75 -22.14 2.77
C GLY A 910 -14.84 -21.43 1.74
N VAL A 911 -14.89 -20.10 1.63
CA VAL A 911 -14.00 -19.32 0.76
C VAL A 911 -12.59 -19.33 1.36
N PRO A 912 -11.57 -19.82 0.65
CA PRO A 912 -10.23 -19.97 1.21
C PRO A 912 -9.57 -18.61 1.43
N LEU A 913 -9.56 -18.13 2.67
CA LEU A 913 -8.48 -17.28 3.15
C LEU A 913 -7.23 -18.16 3.16
N ALA A 914 -6.26 -17.87 2.28
CA ALA A 914 -5.06 -18.69 2.05
C ALA A 914 -4.27 -19.05 3.34
N LYS A 915 -4.54 -18.33 4.43
CA LYS A 915 -3.91 -18.43 5.74
C LYS A 915 -4.52 -19.47 6.69
N TYR A 916 -5.81 -19.80 6.53
CA TYR A 916 -6.56 -20.64 7.48
C TYR A 916 -7.22 -21.83 6.76
N PRO A 917 -6.58 -23.02 6.74
CA PRO A 917 -7.18 -24.21 6.17
C PRO A 917 -8.48 -24.57 6.93
N GLY A 918 -9.40 -25.26 6.26
CA GLY A 918 -10.68 -25.70 6.82
C GLY A 918 -11.58 -26.30 5.72
N PRO A 919 -12.76 -26.82 6.08
CA PRO A 919 -13.73 -27.35 5.11
C PRO A 919 -14.00 -26.37 3.96
N GLU A 920 -13.90 -26.82 2.71
CA GLU A 920 -14.24 -25.97 1.55
C GLU A 920 -15.74 -25.69 1.43
N GLN A 921 -16.58 -26.54 2.02
CA GLN A 921 -18.04 -26.42 2.00
C GLN A 921 -18.54 -26.56 3.43
N ASP A 922 -19.49 -25.72 3.82
CA ASP A 922 -20.23 -25.87 5.07
C ASP A 922 -21.17 -27.11 5.00
N HIS A 923 -21.73 -27.53 6.13
CA HIS A 923 -22.65 -28.66 6.17
C HIS A 923 -24.11 -28.24 5.94
N THR A 924 -24.55 -27.13 6.52
CA THR A 924 -25.89 -26.53 6.41
C THR A 924 -26.34 -26.32 4.95
N LEU A 925 -25.58 -25.56 4.16
CA LEU A 925 -25.91 -25.23 2.76
C LEU A 925 -25.22 -26.19 1.77
N GLY A 926 -24.14 -26.85 2.17
CA GLY A 926 -23.34 -27.68 1.27
C GLY A 926 -22.66 -26.85 0.19
N THR A 927 -22.38 -25.57 0.48
CA THR A 927 -21.79 -24.63 -0.47
C THR A 927 -20.56 -23.96 0.13
N ARG A 928 -19.78 -23.28 -0.70
CA ARG A 928 -18.64 -22.47 -0.21
C ARG A 928 -19.08 -21.18 0.50
N ASP A 929 -20.33 -20.78 0.29
CA ASP A 929 -20.90 -19.55 0.82
C ASP A 929 -21.48 -19.72 2.23
N GLY A 930 -21.74 -20.96 2.66
CA GLY A 930 -22.22 -21.24 4.02
C GLY A 930 -21.12 -21.18 5.06
N HIS A 931 -21.52 -21.08 6.32
CA HIS A 931 -20.65 -20.69 7.43
C HIS A 931 -20.58 -21.74 8.52
N TYR A 932 -19.43 -21.84 9.17
CA TYR A 932 -19.19 -22.74 10.28
C TYR A 932 -18.21 -22.13 11.27
N VAL A 933 -18.17 -22.67 12.49
CA VAL A 933 -17.17 -22.28 13.48
C VAL A 933 -15.95 -23.18 13.37
N HIS A 934 -14.76 -22.62 13.50
CA HIS A 934 -13.49 -23.34 13.35
C HIS A 934 -12.44 -22.91 14.37
N PHE A 935 -11.46 -23.78 14.58
CA PHE A 935 -10.31 -23.54 15.42
C PHE A 935 -9.06 -24.11 14.76
N ASP A 936 -8.04 -23.27 14.63
CA ASP A 936 -6.72 -23.65 14.09
C ASP A 936 -5.80 -24.07 15.25
N THR A 937 -5.36 -25.33 15.23
CA THR A 937 -4.54 -25.88 16.31
C THR A 937 -3.11 -25.35 16.31
N ARG A 938 -2.64 -24.68 15.23
CA ARG A 938 -1.31 -24.04 15.16
C ARG A 938 -1.15 -22.89 16.15
N VAL A 939 -2.26 -22.33 16.62
CA VAL A 939 -2.28 -21.20 17.56
C VAL A 939 -1.94 -21.64 18.99
N LEU A 940 -2.01 -22.94 19.29
CA LEU A 940 -1.68 -23.51 20.61
C LEU A 940 -0.16 -23.63 20.79
N GLY A 941 0.45 -22.71 21.53
CA GLY A 941 1.89 -22.70 21.84
C GLY A 941 2.35 -23.79 22.84
N PRO A 942 3.67 -23.92 23.13
CA PRO A 942 4.20 -24.94 24.03
C PRO A 942 3.83 -24.68 25.49
N GLY A 943 2.78 -25.35 25.95
CA GLY A 943 2.24 -25.30 27.31
C GLY A 943 0.79 -25.81 27.27
N SER A 944 0.32 -26.47 28.33
CA SER A 944 -1.05 -27.01 28.42
C SER A 944 -2.09 -25.91 28.22
N THR A 945 -2.45 -25.62 26.97
CA THR A 945 -3.39 -24.58 26.57
C THR A 945 -4.65 -25.24 26.05
N THR A 946 -5.81 -24.71 26.44
CA THR A 946 -7.13 -25.25 26.09
C THR A 946 -7.94 -24.18 25.36
N ALA A 947 -8.64 -24.58 24.30
CA ALA A 947 -9.60 -23.74 23.61
C ALA A 947 -11.01 -24.23 23.95
N ARG A 948 -11.89 -23.32 24.34
CA ARG A 948 -13.26 -23.63 24.77
C ARG A 948 -14.27 -22.83 23.97
N LEU A 949 -15.37 -23.49 23.60
CA LEU A 949 -16.55 -22.87 23.02
C LEU A 949 -17.74 -23.24 23.92
N GLU A 950 -18.39 -22.24 24.49
CA GLU A 950 -19.41 -22.43 25.52
C GLU A 950 -20.77 -21.93 25.04
N SER A 951 -21.83 -22.68 25.35
CA SER A 951 -23.21 -22.28 25.07
C SER A 951 -23.70 -21.22 26.05
N GLN A 952 -24.87 -20.62 25.80
CA GLN A 952 -25.62 -19.95 26.85
C GLN A 952 -25.97 -20.90 28.01
N HIS A 953 -26.29 -20.34 29.18
CA HIS A 953 -26.76 -21.11 30.34
C HIS A 953 -28.14 -21.72 30.07
N LEU A 954 -28.26 -23.04 30.18
CA LEU A 954 -29.48 -23.80 29.92
C LEU A 954 -30.17 -24.23 31.22
N PRO A 955 -31.52 -24.33 31.24
CA PRO A 955 -32.26 -24.88 32.37
C PRO A 955 -32.04 -26.40 32.49
N GLY A 956 -32.28 -26.96 33.68
CA GLY A 956 -32.19 -28.42 33.90
C GLY A 956 -33.13 -29.21 32.99
N ALA A 957 -32.61 -30.27 32.40
CA ALA A 957 -33.31 -31.15 31.47
C ALA A 957 -33.09 -32.62 31.86
N ALA A 958 -34.19 -33.36 32.02
CA ALA A 958 -34.15 -34.76 32.44
C ALA A 958 -33.92 -35.75 31.28
N ASP A 959 -34.27 -35.35 30.04
CA ASP A 959 -34.09 -36.15 28.82
C ASP A 959 -33.91 -35.20 27.62
N SER A 960 -32.68 -34.72 27.39
CA SER A 960 -32.35 -33.87 26.25
C SER A 960 -31.25 -34.48 25.36
N CYS A 961 -31.19 -34.01 24.12
CA CYS A 961 -30.29 -34.53 23.10
C CYS A 961 -29.58 -33.40 22.37
N LEU A 962 -28.25 -33.44 22.36
CA LEU A 962 -27.39 -32.60 21.56
C LEU A 962 -26.96 -33.36 20.29
N ARG A 963 -27.15 -32.74 19.13
CA ARG A 963 -26.64 -33.21 17.84
C ARG A 963 -25.78 -32.11 17.23
N PHE A 964 -24.70 -32.46 16.56
CA PHE A 964 -23.82 -31.49 15.90
C PHE A 964 -23.04 -32.16 14.78
N TRP A 965 -22.55 -31.37 13.83
CA TRP A 965 -21.59 -31.83 12.83
C TRP A 965 -20.20 -31.31 13.14
N TYR A 966 -19.19 -32.13 12.86
CA TYR A 966 -17.80 -31.77 13.10
C TYR A 966 -16.89 -32.25 11.97
N HIS A 967 -15.80 -31.51 11.77
CA HIS A 967 -14.72 -31.82 10.84
C HIS A 967 -13.37 -31.67 11.56
N MET A 968 -12.47 -32.63 11.36
CA MET A 968 -11.12 -32.60 11.93
C MET A 968 -10.10 -33.08 10.90
N ASP A 969 -9.16 -32.20 10.54
CA ASP A 969 -8.07 -32.50 9.61
C ASP A 969 -6.72 -32.38 10.34
N ILE A 970 -6.06 -33.52 10.59
CA ILE A 970 -4.78 -33.60 11.33
C ILE A 970 -3.86 -34.60 10.58
N PRO A 971 -2.62 -34.22 10.17
CA PRO A 971 -1.71 -35.07 9.37
C PRO A 971 -1.18 -36.32 10.07
N GLU A 972 -0.95 -37.40 9.30
CA GLU A 972 -0.65 -38.77 9.78
C GLU A 972 0.79 -39.02 10.27
N HIS A 973 1.77 -38.17 9.96
CA HIS A 973 3.20 -38.53 9.99
C HIS A 973 3.79 -38.82 11.39
N LEU A 974 3.02 -38.66 12.46
CA LEU A 974 3.43 -38.91 13.84
C LEU A 974 2.78 -40.16 14.47
N TRP A 975 1.97 -40.93 13.71
CA TRP A 975 1.24 -42.11 14.20
C TRP A 975 2.12 -43.35 14.46
N ALA A 976 3.30 -43.44 13.85
CA ALA A 976 4.02 -44.72 13.72
C ALA A 976 5.03 -45.06 14.84
N ALA A 977 5.08 -44.34 15.97
CA ALA A 977 6.13 -44.55 16.98
C ALA A 977 5.66 -44.50 18.45
N ASN A 978 4.68 -45.32 18.86
CA ASN A 978 4.68 -46.09 20.13
C ASN A 978 3.28 -46.64 20.50
N PRO A 979 3.20 -47.81 21.18
CA PRO A 979 1.94 -48.47 21.57
C PRO A 979 1.48 -48.09 22.99
N LEU A 980 1.21 -46.80 23.26
CA LEU A 980 0.59 -46.32 24.51
C LEU A 980 -0.53 -45.30 24.19
N PRO A 981 -1.63 -45.24 24.96
CA PRO A 981 -2.79 -44.41 24.64
C PRO A 981 -2.51 -42.96 25.06
N THR A 982 -1.82 -42.21 24.22
CA THR A 982 -1.56 -40.78 24.41
C THR A 982 -1.84 -40.07 23.09
N HIS A 983 -3.13 -40.03 22.71
CA HIS A 983 -3.62 -39.37 21.49
C HIS A 983 -4.20 -37.99 21.85
N GLY A 984 -4.08 -37.02 20.94
CA GLY A 984 -4.89 -35.80 21.03
C GLY A 984 -6.35 -36.16 20.79
N THR A 985 -7.20 -35.98 21.79
CA THR A 985 -8.63 -36.23 21.72
C THR A 985 -9.36 -34.90 21.77
N MET A 986 -10.32 -34.69 20.86
CA MET A 986 -11.34 -33.67 21.13
C MET A 986 -12.29 -34.28 22.16
N ASN A 987 -12.20 -33.79 23.39
CA ASN A 987 -13.08 -34.20 24.46
C ASN A 987 -14.28 -33.24 24.46
N THR A 988 -15.48 -33.76 24.19
CA THR A 988 -16.69 -32.97 24.45
C THR A 988 -17.01 -33.12 25.94
N THR A 989 -16.72 -32.10 26.73
CA THR A 989 -16.92 -32.09 28.19
C THR A 989 -18.11 -31.21 28.54
N VAL A 990 -19.20 -31.81 29.04
CA VAL A 990 -20.36 -31.03 29.53
C VAL A 990 -20.13 -30.72 31.01
N GLN A 991 -19.89 -29.46 31.37
CA GLN A 991 -19.76 -29.05 32.76
C GLN A 991 -21.13 -28.78 33.40
N LEU A 992 -21.42 -29.53 34.46
CA LEU A 992 -22.60 -29.34 35.29
C LEU A 992 -22.33 -28.27 36.37
N TRP A 993 -23.33 -27.43 36.67
CA TRP A 993 -23.24 -26.30 37.62
C TRP A 993 -22.98 -26.72 39.09
N LEU A 994 -22.81 -28.01 39.37
CA LEU A 994 -22.49 -28.57 40.69
C LEU A 994 -21.06 -29.16 40.74
N GLY A 995 -20.10 -28.53 40.08
CA GLY A 995 -18.66 -28.76 40.32
C GLY A 995 -18.14 -30.18 40.05
N SER A 996 -18.96 -31.08 39.50
CA SER A 996 -18.54 -32.37 38.97
C SER A 996 -18.44 -32.25 37.46
N GLU A 997 -17.20 -32.24 36.95
CA GLU A 997 -16.93 -32.58 35.55
C GLU A 997 -17.36 -34.02 35.35
N GLU A 998 -18.40 -34.24 34.54
CA GLU A 998 -18.77 -35.58 34.10
C GLU A 998 -18.42 -35.65 32.61
N GLU A 999 -17.44 -36.48 32.28
CA GLU A 999 -16.87 -36.60 30.93
C GLU A 999 -17.76 -37.55 30.11
N TRP A 1000 -18.69 -37.00 29.33
CA TRP A 1000 -19.63 -37.78 28.51
C TRP A 1000 -19.10 -37.94 27.08
N GLY A 1001 -18.05 -38.76 26.92
CA GLY A 1001 -17.58 -39.29 25.64
C GLY A 1001 -16.45 -38.51 24.98
N ALA A 1002 -15.31 -39.18 24.77
CA ALA A 1002 -14.23 -38.70 23.90
C ALA A 1002 -14.49 -39.17 22.46
N VAL A 1003 -14.52 -38.23 21.50
CA VAL A 1003 -14.51 -38.58 20.08
C VAL A 1003 -13.05 -38.84 19.71
N ALA A 1004 -12.64 -40.11 19.69
CA ALA A 1004 -11.29 -40.50 19.32
C ALA A 1004 -11.06 -40.30 17.81
N GLY A 1005 -9.96 -39.64 17.47
CA GLY A 1005 -9.66 -39.12 16.14
C GLY A 1005 -9.57 -40.18 15.03
N HIS A 1006 -10.12 -39.82 13.86
CA HIS A 1006 -9.79 -40.44 12.58
C HIS A 1006 -10.00 -39.41 11.46
N GLN A 1007 -9.13 -39.42 10.45
CA GLN A 1007 -9.25 -38.61 9.24
C GLN A 1007 -10.55 -38.95 8.47
N SER A 1008 -11.38 -37.95 8.16
CA SER A 1008 -12.25 -37.96 6.98
C SER A 1008 -12.09 -36.65 6.23
N GLN A 1009 -12.12 -36.72 4.91
CA GLN A 1009 -12.20 -35.56 4.03
C GLN A 1009 -13.60 -34.88 4.03
N GLY A 1010 -14.40 -35.01 5.10
CA GLY A 1010 -15.78 -34.55 5.14
C GLY A 1010 -16.41 -34.55 6.53
N TRP A 1011 -17.53 -33.83 6.66
CA TRP A 1011 -18.33 -33.62 7.89
C TRP A 1011 -18.85 -34.93 8.49
N ARG A 1012 -18.90 -35.02 9.83
CA ARG A 1012 -19.48 -36.15 10.57
C ARG A 1012 -20.44 -35.68 11.67
N GLY A 1013 -21.51 -36.43 11.88
CA GLY A 1013 -22.48 -36.16 12.94
C GLY A 1013 -22.07 -36.77 14.29
N GLY A 1014 -22.10 -35.96 15.35
CA GLY A 1014 -22.03 -36.36 16.74
C GLY A 1014 -23.42 -36.31 17.40
N VAL A 1015 -23.69 -37.24 18.32
CA VAL A 1015 -24.92 -37.27 19.12
C VAL A 1015 -24.57 -37.53 20.58
N VAL A 1016 -24.96 -36.63 21.47
CA VAL A 1016 -24.66 -36.68 22.91
C VAL A 1016 -25.96 -36.55 23.71
N PRO A 1017 -26.33 -37.56 24.52
CA PRO A 1017 -27.43 -37.43 25.46
C PRO A 1017 -27.02 -36.53 26.62
N VAL A 1018 -27.88 -35.56 26.96
CA VAL A 1018 -27.62 -34.59 28.03
C VAL A 1018 -28.68 -34.79 29.12
N GLN A 1019 -28.22 -34.98 30.35
CA GLN A 1019 -29.09 -35.13 31.52
C GLN A 1019 -28.53 -34.27 32.66
N SER A 1020 -29.30 -33.26 33.07
CA SER A 1020 -28.93 -32.39 34.19
C SER A 1020 -30.14 -32.04 35.04
N PRO A 1021 -30.11 -32.32 36.36
CA PRO A 1021 -31.19 -31.92 37.28
C PRO A 1021 -31.20 -30.42 37.59
N GLY A 1022 -30.15 -29.68 37.24
CA GLY A 1022 -30.01 -28.24 37.47
C GLY A 1022 -29.58 -27.49 36.20
N LYS A 1023 -29.41 -26.17 36.31
CA LYS A 1023 -28.87 -25.37 35.19
C LYS A 1023 -27.48 -25.92 34.79
N PHE A 1024 -27.16 -25.86 33.50
CA PHE A 1024 -25.89 -26.36 32.97
C PHE A 1024 -25.48 -25.56 31.72
N GLN A 1025 -24.25 -25.78 31.25
CA GLN A 1025 -23.71 -25.18 30.04
C GLN A 1025 -23.05 -26.28 29.20
N ILE A 1026 -23.16 -26.18 27.88
CA ILE A 1026 -22.50 -27.11 26.96
C ILE A 1026 -21.15 -26.49 26.59
N ILE A 1027 -20.06 -27.25 26.72
CA ILE A 1027 -18.71 -26.79 26.42
C ILE A 1027 -18.08 -27.77 25.41
N PHE A 1028 -17.57 -27.23 24.31
CA PHE A 1028 -16.65 -27.94 23.43
C PHE A 1028 -15.23 -27.54 23.79
N GLU A 1029 -14.41 -28.50 24.20
CA GLU A 1029 -13.05 -28.27 24.66
C GLU A 1029 -12.03 -28.99 23.76
N ILE A 1030 -11.01 -28.24 23.32
CA ILE A 1030 -9.85 -28.78 22.62
C ILE A 1030 -8.66 -28.68 23.58
N THR A 1031 -8.01 -29.81 23.87
CA THR A 1031 -6.80 -29.86 24.70
C THR A 1031 -5.65 -30.52 23.94
N THR A 1032 -4.46 -29.90 23.93
CA THR A 1032 -3.26 -30.49 23.33
C THR A 1032 -2.20 -30.78 24.41
N ARG A 1033 -1.65 -32.00 24.40
CA ARG A 1033 -0.68 -32.43 25.43
C ARG A 1033 0.78 -32.50 24.95
N ARG A 1034 1.10 -32.33 23.65
CA ARG A 1034 2.49 -32.26 23.07
C ARG A 1034 2.52 -31.55 21.70
N TRP A 1035 3.72 -31.00 21.35
CA TRP A 1035 4.28 -30.40 20.09
C TRP A 1035 3.38 -30.25 18.84
N PRO A 1036 3.57 -29.19 18.02
CA PRO A 1036 2.49 -28.52 17.30
C PRO A 1036 1.81 -29.46 16.29
N MET A 1037 0.50 -29.61 16.47
CA MET A 1037 -0.37 -30.24 15.49
C MET A 1037 -0.69 -29.17 14.45
N GLU A 1038 -0.24 -29.36 13.21
CA GLU A 1038 -0.91 -28.75 12.06
C GLU A 1038 -2.29 -29.40 11.97
N GLY A 1039 -3.36 -28.60 11.99
CA GLY A 1039 -4.71 -29.13 11.84
C GLY A 1039 -5.81 -28.15 12.14
N THR A 1040 -7.01 -28.46 11.65
CA THR A 1040 -8.20 -27.62 11.82
C THR A 1040 -9.35 -28.45 12.36
N VAL A 1041 -10.00 -27.93 13.39
CA VAL A 1041 -11.27 -28.45 13.92
C VAL A 1041 -12.37 -27.48 13.52
N ALA A 1042 -13.46 -27.98 12.97
CA ALA A 1042 -14.65 -27.19 12.67
C ALA A 1042 -15.92 -27.86 13.22
N LEU A 1043 -16.89 -27.05 13.61
CA LEU A 1043 -18.21 -27.45 14.08
C LEU A 1043 -19.28 -26.73 13.27
N ASP A 1044 -20.38 -27.42 13.02
CA ASP A 1044 -21.52 -26.89 12.29
C ASP A 1044 -22.83 -27.55 12.73
N ASP A 1045 -23.97 -26.95 12.42
CA ASP A 1045 -25.31 -27.52 12.61
C ASP A 1045 -25.55 -28.10 14.02
N ILE A 1046 -25.31 -27.29 15.05
CA ILE A 1046 -25.57 -27.67 16.43
C ILE A 1046 -27.08 -27.60 16.68
N MET A 1047 -27.65 -28.69 17.16
CA MET A 1047 -29.06 -28.78 17.52
C MET A 1047 -29.21 -29.33 18.94
N TYR A 1048 -29.83 -28.55 19.81
CA TYR A 1048 -30.21 -28.96 21.15
C TYR A 1048 -31.72 -29.13 21.25
N SER A 1049 -32.18 -30.32 21.66
CA SER A 1049 -33.60 -30.63 21.80
C SER A 1049 -33.92 -31.14 23.20
N THR A 1050 -34.98 -30.61 23.80
CA THR A 1050 -35.51 -31.03 25.11
C THR A 1050 -36.70 -31.99 24.98
N VAL A 1051 -37.09 -32.33 23.75
CA VAL A 1051 -38.29 -33.10 23.44
C VAL A 1051 -37.90 -34.33 22.61
N GLY A 1052 -37.88 -35.50 23.26
CA GLY A 1052 -37.57 -36.80 22.64
C GLY A 1052 -36.09 -37.19 22.74
N GLY A 1053 -35.75 -38.09 23.67
CA GLY A 1053 -34.38 -38.55 23.92
C GLY A 1053 -33.63 -39.11 22.69
N CYS A 1054 -32.32 -39.32 22.83
CA CYS A 1054 -31.38 -39.67 21.73
C CYS A 1054 -31.52 -41.08 21.09
N ARG A 1055 -32.74 -41.59 20.87
CA ARG A 1055 -32.98 -42.98 20.42
C ARG A 1055 -32.95 -43.23 18.91
N SER A 1056 -32.36 -42.35 18.11
CA SER A 1056 -32.12 -42.57 16.67
C SER A 1056 -30.65 -42.36 16.33
N SER A 1057 -29.98 -43.42 15.85
CA SER A 1057 -28.62 -43.36 15.29
C SER A 1057 -28.57 -42.37 14.11
N PRO A 1058 -27.44 -41.69 13.86
CA PRO A 1058 -27.19 -41.19 12.52
C PRO A 1058 -27.09 -42.42 11.60
N GLU A 1059 -27.91 -42.48 10.56
CA GLU A 1059 -27.77 -43.51 9.54
C GLU A 1059 -26.41 -43.31 8.85
N GLY A 1060 -25.58 -44.36 8.86
CA GLY A 1060 -24.41 -44.44 7.98
C GLY A 1060 -24.83 -44.41 6.51
N PRO A 1061 -23.88 -44.30 5.57
CA PRO A 1061 -24.15 -43.98 4.18
C PRO A 1061 -25.19 -44.92 3.61
N MET A 1062 -26.31 -44.35 3.17
CA MET A 1062 -27.34 -45.09 2.45
C MET A 1062 -26.69 -45.65 1.19
N GLU A 1063 -26.47 -46.98 1.16
CA GLU A 1063 -26.21 -47.69 -0.08
C GLU A 1063 -27.24 -47.26 -1.12
N GLU A 1064 -26.74 -47.01 -2.33
CA GLU A 1064 -27.52 -46.77 -3.53
C GLU A 1064 -28.80 -47.62 -3.57
N LYS A 1065 -29.94 -46.97 -3.36
CA LYS A 1065 -31.13 -47.28 -4.14
C LYS A 1065 -31.34 -46.16 -5.13
N SER A 1066 -30.85 -46.43 -6.33
CA SER A 1066 -31.42 -45.95 -7.58
C SER A 1066 -32.95 -45.90 -7.47
N SER A 1067 -33.46 -44.71 -7.18
CA SER A 1067 -34.82 -44.32 -7.52
C SER A 1067 -34.68 -43.30 -8.62
N GLY A 1068 -34.45 -43.83 -9.83
CA GLY A 1068 -34.55 -43.06 -11.04
C GLY A 1068 -35.94 -42.43 -11.16
N SER A 1069 -35.92 -41.24 -11.74
CA SER A 1069 -36.99 -40.66 -12.57
C SER A 1069 -38.32 -40.35 -11.87
N PHE A 1070 -38.43 -39.12 -11.37
CA PHE A 1070 -39.73 -38.42 -11.43
C PHE A 1070 -39.59 -36.92 -11.72
N VAL A 1071 -38.45 -36.30 -11.40
CA VAL A 1071 -38.26 -34.86 -11.64
C VAL A 1071 -37.76 -34.57 -13.06
N ALA A 1072 -36.99 -35.48 -13.67
CA ALA A 1072 -36.48 -35.30 -15.03
C ALA A 1072 -37.59 -35.33 -16.10
N GLU A 1073 -38.62 -36.18 -15.97
CA GLU A 1073 -39.73 -36.18 -16.94
C GLU A 1073 -40.62 -34.94 -16.85
N VAL A 1074 -40.85 -34.40 -15.64
CA VAL A 1074 -41.66 -33.19 -15.46
C VAL A 1074 -40.92 -31.96 -15.98
N VAL A 1075 -39.61 -31.86 -15.71
CA VAL A 1075 -38.77 -30.75 -16.20
C VAL A 1075 -38.54 -30.85 -17.71
N LEU A 1076 -38.34 -32.05 -18.26
CA LEU A 1076 -38.21 -32.24 -19.70
C LEU A 1076 -39.55 -32.02 -20.43
N SER A 1077 -40.68 -32.38 -19.81
CA SER A 1077 -42.02 -32.09 -20.34
C SER A 1077 -42.35 -30.60 -20.28
N LEU A 1078 -42.00 -29.90 -19.20
CA LEU A 1078 -42.13 -28.44 -19.09
C LEU A 1078 -41.23 -27.72 -20.09
N LEU A 1079 -39.98 -28.16 -20.28
CA LEU A 1079 -39.08 -27.63 -21.28
C LEU A 1079 -39.59 -27.88 -22.70
N LEU A 1080 -40.13 -29.05 -23.00
CA LEU A 1080 -40.77 -29.34 -24.30
C LEU A 1080 -42.00 -28.46 -24.54
N VAL A 1081 -42.83 -28.24 -23.52
CA VAL A 1081 -44.00 -27.35 -23.61
C VAL A 1081 -43.56 -25.90 -23.83
N ILE A 1082 -42.52 -25.43 -23.14
CA ILE A 1082 -41.96 -24.09 -23.32
C ILE A 1082 -41.35 -23.94 -24.72
N ILE A 1083 -40.59 -24.92 -25.21
CA ILE A 1083 -40.00 -24.90 -26.56
C ILE A 1083 -41.11 -24.92 -27.62
N VAL A 1084 -42.17 -25.71 -27.45
CA VAL A 1084 -43.32 -25.71 -28.37
C VAL A 1084 -44.06 -24.37 -28.33
N LEU A 1085 -44.24 -23.75 -27.16
CA LEU A 1085 -44.83 -22.42 -27.02
C LEU A 1085 -43.96 -21.35 -27.72
N VAL A 1086 -42.65 -21.39 -27.54
CA VAL A 1086 -41.70 -20.48 -28.22
C VAL A 1086 -41.74 -20.69 -29.73
N LEU A 1087 -41.84 -21.93 -30.22
CA LEU A 1087 -41.97 -22.21 -31.66
C LEU A 1087 -43.32 -21.81 -32.23
N VAL A 1088 -44.41 -21.89 -31.47
CA VAL A 1088 -45.74 -21.40 -31.87
C VAL A 1088 -45.78 -19.88 -31.88
N VAL A 1089 -45.15 -19.21 -30.90
CA VAL A 1089 -45.02 -17.75 -30.85
C VAL A 1089 -44.10 -17.26 -31.97
N ALA A 1090 -42.96 -17.91 -32.21
CA ALA A 1090 -42.05 -17.58 -33.31
C ALA A 1090 -42.68 -17.87 -34.67
N GLY A 1091 -43.45 -18.96 -34.81
CA GLY A 1091 -44.23 -19.28 -36.00
C GLY A 1091 -45.37 -18.29 -36.25
N GLY A 1092 -46.05 -17.85 -35.18
CA GLY A 1092 -47.06 -16.79 -35.21
C GLY A 1092 -46.46 -15.42 -35.56
N TRP A 1093 -45.28 -15.11 -35.02
CA TRP A 1093 -44.54 -13.88 -35.33
C TRP A 1093 -44.01 -13.90 -36.77
N TYR A 1094 -43.57 -15.06 -37.27
CA TYR A 1094 -43.16 -15.25 -38.65
C TYR A 1094 -44.34 -15.12 -39.64
N LEU A 1095 -45.54 -15.60 -39.26
CA LEU A 1095 -46.77 -15.43 -40.04
C LEU A 1095 -47.30 -13.99 -40.00
N LEU A 1096 -47.17 -13.28 -38.88
CA LEU A 1096 -47.51 -11.86 -38.73
C LEU A 1096 -46.54 -10.96 -39.50
N LYS A 1097 -45.25 -11.27 -39.48
CA LYS A 1097 -44.20 -10.51 -40.21
C LYS A 1097 -44.28 -10.71 -41.73
N ARG A 1098 -44.95 -11.76 -42.21
CA ARG A 1098 -45.21 -12.00 -43.64
C ARG A 1098 -46.37 -11.18 -44.20
N GLN A 1099 -47.17 -10.49 -43.36
CA GLN A 1099 -48.30 -9.66 -43.78
C GLN A 1099 -48.12 -8.15 -43.57
N GLY A 1100 -46.96 -7.67 -43.09
CA GLY A 1100 -46.74 -6.24 -42.82
C GLY A 1100 -45.45 -5.71 -43.43
N LEU A 1101 -45.47 -5.43 -44.73
CA LEU A 1101 -44.36 -4.80 -45.46
C LEU A 1101 -44.86 -3.44 -46.00
N ALA A 1102 -44.60 -2.34 -45.27
CA ALA A 1102 -44.60 -0.98 -45.80
C ALA A 1102 -44.08 0.08 -44.79
N SER A 1103 -42.98 0.75 -45.18
CA SER A 1103 -42.52 2.13 -44.81
C SER A 1103 -42.19 2.44 -43.34
N GLY A 1104 -41.14 3.17 -42.95
CA GLY A 1104 -40.10 3.96 -43.64
C GLY A 1104 -39.09 4.51 -42.61
N THR A 1105 -37.96 5.03 -43.09
CA THR A 1105 -36.90 5.75 -42.34
C THR A 1105 -37.09 7.29 -42.45
N PRO A 1106 -36.24 8.19 -41.89
CA PRO A 1106 -35.53 8.28 -40.57
C PRO A 1106 -35.67 9.68 -39.90
N SER A 1107 -35.16 9.88 -38.66
CA SER A 1107 -34.57 11.17 -38.22
C SER A 1107 -33.72 11.07 -36.93
N GLU A 1108 -32.61 11.81 -36.92
CA GLU A 1108 -31.57 11.98 -35.87
C GLU A 1108 -32.02 12.72 -34.60
N SER A 1109 -31.36 12.46 -33.46
CA SER A 1109 -30.84 13.51 -32.53
C SER A 1109 -29.87 12.94 -31.47
N ASN A 1110 -28.80 13.70 -31.24
CA ASN A 1110 -27.62 13.47 -30.40
C ASN A 1110 -27.86 13.35 -28.87
N ALA A 1111 -27.05 12.51 -28.20
CA ALA A 1111 -26.15 12.84 -27.06
C ALA A 1111 -25.65 11.55 -26.36
N PRO A 1112 -24.34 11.35 -26.11
CA PRO A 1112 -23.89 10.35 -25.14
C PRO A 1112 -23.93 10.97 -23.74
N GLN A 1113 -24.74 10.37 -22.85
CA GLN A 1113 -24.68 10.61 -21.41
C GLN A 1113 -23.37 10.02 -20.88
N GLY A 1114 -22.56 10.87 -20.25
CA GLY A 1114 -21.54 10.42 -19.31
C GLY A 1114 -22.22 9.75 -18.11
N PHE A 1115 -21.65 8.64 -17.66
CA PHE A 1115 -22.11 7.94 -16.47
C PHE A 1115 -21.51 8.60 -15.23
N ASP A 1116 -22.39 9.16 -14.40
CA ASP A 1116 -22.13 9.63 -13.04
C ASP A 1116 -22.17 8.48 -12.03
N ASN A 1117 -21.39 8.62 -10.96
CA ASN A 1117 -21.43 7.82 -9.74
C ASN A 1117 -22.88 7.62 -9.25
N ILE A 1118 -23.37 6.39 -9.36
CA ILE A 1118 -24.68 6.02 -8.84
C ILE A 1118 -24.54 5.82 -7.32
N THR A 1119 -25.04 6.80 -6.58
CA THR A 1119 -25.47 6.60 -5.19
C THR A 1119 -26.73 5.73 -5.22
N PHE A 1120 -26.64 4.47 -4.83
CA PHE A 1120 -27.84 3.68 -4.55
C PHE A 1120 -28.36 4.05 -3.16
N ARG A 1121 -29.46 4.81 -3.15
CA ARG A 1121 -30.48 4.62 -2.11
C ARG A 1121 -31.13 3.27 -2.38
N ASP A 1122 -31.01 2.36 -1.43
CA ASP A 1122 -32.15 1.64 -0.85
C ASP A 1122 -31.76 1.06 0.52
#